data_AF-A0A139AX38-F1
#
_entry.id   AF-A0A139AX38-F1
#
_cell.length_a   1.000
_cell.length_b   1.000
_cell.length_c   1.000
_cell.angle_alpha   90.00
_cell.angle_beta   90.00
_cell.angle_gamma   90.00
#
_symmetry.space_group_name_H-M   'P 1'
#
loop_
_entity.id
_entity.type
_entity.pdbx_description
1 polymer ?
#
loop_
_entity_poly.entity_id
_entity_poly.type
_entity_poly.pdbx_seq_one_letter_code
_entity_poly.pdbx_strand_id
1 'polypeptide(L)'
;MTFSLKRFALLVLPALLASSASAAPLTKRADGACVIKLPPNALSATGLSTPWIVSGAGCTQNPNGMPTFAECSVVDTATGKVSVYSPLLINQGQQFVKPVVPTLTATSVVGCWFGTNGVTTTLTDGTNGKDLAAAKCVNGSPGVKGDIFGQFAACNGAAFFAAANTAGVQVPALGTGKNGKACYTTRSFELIDMDQSDNVITTYSLDKNNKIGQKTTANSKTLTIDINNGSDNLLLDLFMRPALGCTAFMAPSLADPAMMVGSLALNELQAAAGQQAPIALVPPNDPMVLTTNGAKMSAAKQNAYRAAVNMGPGTGATPEALTYCNNYLAVGAPSIITDAKFTMGFLTPDAANGKDLYTFLGQRFAASWAGLGCDALVKNIVYLNPKQMLPIIANRDGNGVTQSLTFNTAALVALAKQNGVPNGAAVAATTAKATKAMTTAKAAANAKTTKAAAAMNAKTTAAAAAGGTAAKTTKAKKAKTTKAAAAPAAATKTAAVVGQGATQTLPPCVPAPAAGGQAATAPAPAAPAPAPSTAGAPTYVMTLHATNCWGTGPVNFGVNTQISVNGVAPADDMNGGLASLHLTFNDLADIGISSTWNMGIPTTSGNVLMFETENDQPGPGGIFTTNSATCENGVMSPAIMSVTLTGQLLSGVAINPSVTVGN
;
A
#
# COMPACT_ATOMS: atom_id res chain seq x y z
N MET A 1 -71.33 2.37 -3.55
CA MET A 1 -70.65 1.48 -4.51
C MET A 1 -69.41 2.18 -5.02
N THR A 2 -68.35 1.40 -5.20
CA THR A 2 -66.91 1.68 -5.16
C THR A 2 -66.35 2.28 -6.46
N PHE A 3 -65.25 3.06 -6.38
CA PHE A 3 -63.99 2.97 -7.18
C PHE A 3 -63.13 4.22 -6.87
N SER A 4 -62.12 4.16 -5.99
CA SER A 4 -60.72 3.71 -6.15
C SER A 4 -59.77 4.76 -6.76
N LEU A 5 -59.14 5.55 -5.88
CA LEU A 5 -57.97 6.39 -6.16
C LEU A 5 -56.71 5.50 -6.16
N LYS A 6 -56.06 5.31 -7.31
CA LYS A 6 -54.72 4.70 -7.38
C LYS A 6 -53.64 5.76 -7.21
N ARG A 7 -52.97 5.76 -6.06
CA ARG A 7 -51.65 6.39 -5.86
C ARG A 7 -50.58 5.55 -6.55
N PHE A 8 -49.90 6.10 -7.56
CA PHE A 8 -48.61 5.57 -8.02
C PHE A 8 -47.52 6.26 -7.21
N ALA A 9 -46.94 5.54 -6.26
CA ALA A 9 -45.72 5.95 -5.57
C ALA A 9 -44.54 5.70 -6.51
N LEU A 10 -43.91 6.79 -6.98
CA LEU A 10 -42.71 6.75 -7.81
C LEU A 10 -41.52 6.35 -6.91
N LEU A 11 -41.01 5.14 -7.15
CA LEU A 11 -39.89 4.56 -6.42
C LEU A 11 -38.58 5.20 -6.91
N VAL A 12 -38.11 6.25 -6.24
CA VAL A 12 -36.77 6.82 -6.49
C VAL A 12 -35.73 5.92 -5.79
N LEU A 13 -34.99 5.13 -6.56
CA LEU A 13 -33.74 4.51 -6.12
C LEU A 13 -32.59 5.52 -6.31
N PRO A 14 -31.87 5.93 -5.26
CA PRO A 14 -30.57 6.54 -5.44
C PRO A 14 -29.54 5.45 -5.78
N ALA A 15 -28.89 5.57 -6.93
CA ALA A 15 -27.71 4.81 -7.29
C ALA A 15 -26.53 5.26 -6.42
N LEU A 16 -26.06 4.37 -5.54
CA LEU A 16 -24.79 4.49 -4.85
C LEU A 16 -23.70 4.00 -5.80
N LEU A 17 -22.78 4.88 -6.21
CA LEU A 17 -21.49 4.47 -6.75
C LEU A 17 -20.45 4.61 -5.63
N ALA A 18 -20.16 3.48 -4.99
CA ALA A 18 -18.92 3.32 -4.23
C ALA A 18 -17.77 3.37 -5.23
N SER A 19 -16.79 4.26 -5.03
CA SER A 19 -15.50 4.14 -5.69
C SER A 19 -14.73 3.02 -4.99
N SER A 20 -15.15 1.78 -5.26
CA SER A 20 -14.40 0.58 -4.93
C SER A 20 -13.20 0.51 -5.87
N ALA A 21 -12.00 0.35 -5.33
CA ALA A 21 -10.87 -0.19 -6.09
C ALA A 21 -11.25 -1.61 -6.54
N SER A 22 -11.87 -1.71 -7.70
CA SER A 22 -12.19 -2.99 -8.34
C SER A 22 -10.88 -3.55 -8.87
N ALA A 23 -10.51 -4.75 -8.44
CA ALA A 23 -9.40 -5.50 -9.00
C ALA A 23 -9.71 -5.83 -10.47
N ALA A 24 -9.23 -4.97 -11.38
CA ALA A 24 -9.26 -5.22 -12.81
C ALA A 24 -8.20 -6.27 -13.20
N PRO A 25 -8.49 -7.18 -14.14
CA PRO A 25 -7.54 -8.19 -14.59
C PRO A 25 -6.35 -7.52 -15.33
N LEU A 26 -5.12 -7.83 -14.92
CA LEU A 26 -3.90 -7.25 -15.48
C LEU A 26 -3.51 -7.92 -16.80
N THR A 27 -3.86 -7.28 -17.93
CA THR A 27 -3.10 -7.38 -19.18
C THR A 27 -3.04 -6.04 -19.94
N LYS A 28 -2.59 -4.98 -19.25
CA LYS A 28 -1.83 -3.82 -19.79
C LYS A 28 -1.32 -3.03 -18.59
N ARG A 29 -0.15 -2.38 -18.67
CA ARG A 29 0.43 -1.59 -17.57
C ARG A 29 -0.44 -0.34 -17.35
N ALA A 30 -1.43 -0.44 -16.48
CA ALA A 30 -2.35 0.64 -16.08
C ALA A 30 -1.56 1.87 -15.59
N ASP A 31 -2.11 3.07 -15.72
CA ASP A 31 -1.60 4.24 -15.01
C ASP A 31 -1.39 3.89 -13.54
N GLY A 32 -0.22 4.23 -12.99
CA GLY A 32 0.16 3.83 -11.64
C GLY A 32 0.70 2.41 -11.48
N ALA A 33 0.93 1.66 -12.56
CA ALA A 33 1.66 0.40 -12.48
C ALA A 33 3.18 0.64 -12.43
N CYS A 34 3.69 0.79 -11.20
CA CYS A 34 5.07 1.12 -10.93
C CYS A 34 5.98 -0.10 -11.08
N VAL A 35 7.17 0.12 -11.61
CA VAL A 35 8.22 -0.90 -11.72
C VAL A 35 9.46 -0.40 -11.02
N ILE A 36 9.99 -1.24 -10.14
CA ILE A 36 11.24 -1.03 -9.43
C ILE A 36 12.28 -1.95 -10.04
N LYS A 37 13.35 -1.37 -10.57
CA LYS A 37 14.52 -2.12 -11.03
C LYS A 37 15.53 -2.21 -9.90
N LEU A 38 15.75 -3.42 -9.40
CA LEU A 38 16.73 -3.70 -8.37
C LEU A 38 18.15 -3.73 -8.98
N PRO A 39 19.17 -3.25 -8.24
CA PRO A 39 20.56 -3.40 -8.62
C PRO A 39 21.05 -4.84 -8.36
N PRO A 40 22.17 -5.25 -8.97
CA PRO A 40 22.83 -6.51 -8.64
C PRO A 40 23.13 -6.61 -7.15
N ASN A 41 22.98 -7.80 -6.58
CA ASN A 41 23.21 -8.06 -5.16
C ASN A 41 22.42 -7.11 -4.23
N ALA A 42 21.13 -6.89 -4.52
CA ALA A 42 20.28 -5.88 -3.85
C ALA A 42 20.28 -5.93 -2.31
N LEU A 43 20.51 -7.11 -1.70
CA LEU A 43 20.55 -7.30 -0.25
C LEU A 43 21.93 -7.11 0.39
N SER A 44 22.96 -6.81 -0.41
CA SER A 44 24.32 -6.49 0.06
C SER A 44 24.43 -5.01 0.47
N ALA A 45 25.50 -4.65 1.20
CA ALA A 45 25.74 -3.25 1.56
C ALA A 45 25.84 -2.32 0.33
N THR A 46 26.49 -2.79 -0.74
CA THR A 46 26.57 -2.07 -2.02
C THR A 46 25.21 -1.99 -2.71
N GLY A 47 24.45 -3.09 -2.73
CA GLY A 47 23.11 -3.12 -3.35
C GLY A 47 22.10 -2.22 -2.64
N LEU A 48 22.10 -2.20 -1.31
CA LEU A 48 21.26 -1.33 -0.49
C LEU A 48 21.61 0.16 -0.67
N SER A 49 22.89 0.49 -0.83
CA SER A 49 23.35 1.88 -1.01
C SER A 49 23.38 2.36 -2.45
N THR A 50 23.08 1.49 -3.41
CA THR A 50 22.84 1.84 -4.80
C THR A 50 21.38 2.29 -4.95
N PRO A 51 21.08 3.45 -5.54
CA PRO A 51 19.69 3.84 -5.79
C PRO A 51 18.96 2.83 -6.68
N TRP A 52 17.72 2.50 -6.30
CA TRP A 52 16.85 1.62 -7.08
C TRP A 52 16.01 2.47 -8.02
N ILE A 53 15.82 2.02 -9.27
CA ILE A 53 15.21 2.86 -10.30
C ILE A 53 13.71 2.58 -10.37
N VAL A 54 12.92 3.63 -10.22
CA VAL A 54 11.45 3.61 -10.36
C VAL A 54 11.07 4.13 -11.75
N SER A 55 10.15 3.41 -12.38
CA SER A 55 9.56 3.75 -13.68
C SER A 55 8.08 3.39 -13.73
N GLY A 56 7.37 3.83 -14.76
CA GLY A 56 5.94 3.58 -14.97
C GLY A 56 5.16 4.87 -15.17
N ALA A 57 4.01 4.77 -15.84
CA ALA A 57 3.15 5.93 -16.07
C ALA A 57 2.70 6.54 -14.72
N GLY A 58 3.03 7.82 -14.52
CA GLY A 58 2.76 8.57 -13.29
C GLY A 58 3.58 8.18 -12.04
N CYS A 59 4.40 7.11 -12.10
CA CYS A 59 5.24 6.64 -11.00
C CYS A 59 6.49 7.51 -10.82
N THR A 60 6.27 8.72 -10.35
CA THR A 60 7.30 9.71 -10.09
C THR A 60 7.56 9.86 -8.60
N GLN A 61 8.82 9.98 -8.23
CA GLN A 61 9.28 10.23 -6.86
C GLN A 61 9.15 11.73 -6.56
N ASN A 62 7.92 12.25 -6.60
CA ASN A 62 7.58 13.61 -6.23
C ASN A 62 6.25 13.63 -5.45
N PRO A 63 5.90 14.73 -4.75
CA PRO A 63 4.70 14.77 -3.90
C PRO A 63 3.37 14.62 -4.64
N ASN A 64 3.30 15.05 -5.91
CA ASN A 64 2.08 15.03 -6.72
C ASN A 64 2.02 13.80 -7.64
N GLY A 65 2.97 12.90 -7.52
CA GLY A 65 3.09 11.69 -8.32
C GLY A 65 2.57 10.48 -7.57
N MET A 66 2.93 9.30 -8.08
CA MET A 66 2.71 8.02 -7.42
C MET A 66 4.06 7.47 -6.93
N PRO A 67 4.62 8.02 -5.83
CA PRO A 67 5.92 7.59 -5.36
C PRO A 67 5.90 6.14 -4.88
N THR A 68 7.07 5.51 -4.96
CA THR A 68 7.31 4.12 -4.57
C THR A 68 8.41 4.07 -3.53
N PHE A 69 8.32 3.11 -2.61
CA PHE A 69 9.11 3.06 -1.40
C PHE A 69 9.72 1.67 -1.21
N ALA A 70 10.93 1.65 -0.63
CA ALA A 70 11.54 0.44 -0.12
C ALA A 70 11.95 0.63 1.34
N GLU A 71 11.82 -0.43 2.11
CA GLU A 71 12.22 -0.49 3.51
C GLU A 71 12.86 -1.84 3.77
N CYS A 72 14.06 -1.84 4.31
CA CYS A 72 14.76 -3.05 4.70
C CYS A 72 14.98 -3.05 6.20
N SER A 73 14.82 -4.22 6.80
CA SER A 73 15.22 -4.49 8.17
C SER A 73 16.35 -5.51 8.16
N VAL A 74 17.30 -5.32 9.06
CA VAL A 74 18.48 -6.18 9.21
C VAL A 74 18.48 -6.73 10.62
N VAL A 75 18.50 -8.06 10.74
CA VAL A 75 18.70 -8.73 12.01
C VAL A 75 20.10 -9.31 12.06
N ASP A 76 20.83 -9.01 13.13
CA ASP A 76 22.08 -9.68 13.47
C ASP A 76 21.75 -10.95 14.26
N THR A 77 21.93 -12.10 13.63
CA THR A 77 21.58 -13.39 14.21
C THR A 77 22.43 -13.78 15.42
N ALA A 78 23.60 -13.17 15.62
CA ALA A 78 24.44 -13.42 16.79
C ALA A 78 23.96 -12.65 18.03
N THR A 79 23.31 -11.50 17.85
CA THR A 79 22.94 -10.60 18.95
C THR A 79 21.44 -10.39 19.12
N GLY A 80 20.62 -10.80 18.15
CA GLY A 80 19.19 -10.53 18.11
C GLY A 80 18.86 -9.04 17.94
N LYS A 81 19.83 -8.20 17.57
CA LYS A 81 19.60 -6.77 17.31
C LYS A 81 19.01 -6.57 15.93
N VAL A 82 18.00 -5.72 15.85
CA VAL A 82 17.41 -5.27 14.60
C VAL A 82 17.84 -3.84 14.32
N SER A 83 18.01 -3.52 13.04
CA SER A 83 18.23 -2.17 12.51
C SER A 83 17.44 -2.00 11.21
N VAL A 84 17.20 -0.76 10.82
CA VAL A 84 16.38 -0.43 9.63
C VAL A 84 17.20 0.38 8.64
N TYR A 85 16.97 0.16 7.36
CA TYR A 85 17.58 0.90 6.28
C TYR A 85 16.56 1.11 5.17
N SER A 86 16.43 2.33 4.67
CA SER A 86 15.50 2.65 3.58
C SER A 86 16.28 2.84 2.27
N PRO A 87 16.45 1.82 1.40
CA PRO A 87 17.09 2.02 0.10
C PRO A 87 16.47 3.20 -0.63
N LEU A 88 17.29 4.02 -1.27
CA LEU A 88 16.79 5.19 -1.98
C LEU A 88 16.19 4.77 -3.31
N LEU A 89 14.93 5.11 -3.55
CA LEU A 89 14.28 4.94 -4.84
C LEU A 89 14.27 6.26 -5.59
N ILE A 90 14.68 6.24 -6.86
CA ILE A 90 14.78 7.43 -7.72
C ILE A 90 14.18 7.15 -9.10
N ASN A 91 13.67 8.18 -9.78
CA ASN A 91 13.45 8.09 -11.22
C ASN A 91 14.78 8.15 -11.98
N GLN A 92 14.78 7.63 -13.22
CA GLN A 92 15.96 7.69 -14.09
C GLN A 92 16.43 9.15 -14.28
N GLY A 93 17.70 9.43 -14.00
CA GLY A 93 18.29 10.76 -14.14
C GLY A 93 17.92 11.77 -13.04
N GLN A 94 17.09 11.39 -12.06
CA GLN A 94 16.75 12.27 -10.94
C GLN A 94 17.99 12.58 -10.10
N GLN A 95 18.15 13.84 -9.68
CA GLN A 95 19.23 14.21 -8.76
C GLN A 95 18.96 13.64 -7.38
N PHE A 96 20.00 13.16 -6.71
CA PHE A 96 19.86 12.60 -5.36
C PHE A 96 21.04 12.90 -4.44
N VAL A 97 20.80 12.78 -3.14
CA VAL A 97 21.87 12.69 -2.14
C VAL A 97 22.34 11.24 -2.07
N LYS A 98 23.65 11.01 -2.23
CA LYS A 98 24.25 9.67 -2.20
C LYS A 98 23.85 8.93 -0.91
N PRO A 99 23.28 7.72 -0.99
CA PRO A 99 22.94 6.94 0.19
C PRO A 99 24.16 6.60 1.05
N VAL A 100 23.94 6.47 2.36
CA VAL A 100 24.96 5.97 3.29
C VAL A 100 25.14 4.47 3.05
N VAL A 101 26.38 3.99 2.99
CA VAL A 101 26.66 2.54 2.86
C VAL A 101 26.42 1.87 4.22
N PRO A 102 25.44 0.96 4.36
CA PRO A 102 25.19 0.29 5.63
C PRO A 102 26.32 -0.70 5.94
N THR A 103 26.65 -0.83 7.23
CA THR A 103 27.60 -1.87 7.68
C THR A 103 26.83 -3.17 7.92
N LEU A 104 27.16 -4.21 7.17
CA LEU A 104 26.60 -5.56 7.34
C LEU A 104 27.72 -6.54 7.73
N THR A 105 27.38 -7.50 8.57
CA THR A 105 28.26 -8.60 9.02
C THR A 105 27.86 -9.93 8.37
N ALA A 106 28.68 -10.96 8.50
CA ALA A 106 28.33 -12.31 8.06
C ALA A 106 27.09 -12.89 8.79
N THR A 107 26.72 -12.34 9.94
CA THR A 107 25.54 -12.72 10.73
C THR A 107 24.30 -11.90 10.41
N SER A 108 24.43 -10.89 9.53
CA SER A 108 23.33 -10.01 9.12
C SER A 108 22.42 -10.70 8.11
N VAL A 109 21.12 -10.75 8.43
CA VAL A 109 20.07 -11.20 7.51
C VAL A 109 19.20 -9.99 7.17
N VAL A 110 19.10 -9.66 5.89
CA VAL A 110 18.36 -8.51 5.37
C VAL A 110 17.03 -8.98 4.79
N GLY A 111 15.91 -8.42 5.23
CA GLY A 111 14.63 -8.50 4.54
C GLY A 111 14.25 -7.12 4.01
N CYS A 112 13.67 -7.05 2.82
CA CYS A 112 13.20 -5.78 2.23
C CYS A 112 11.75 -5.91 1.80
N TRP A 113 10.98 -4.86 2.01
CA TRP A 113 9.58 -4.72 1.61
C TRP A 113 9.42 -3.48 0.76
N PHE A 114 8.41 -3.51 -0.09
CA PHE A 114 8.16 -2.48 -1.08
C PHE A 114 6.68 -2.14 -1.06
N GLY A 115 6.40 -0.87 -1.27
CA GLY A 115 5.08 -0.51 -1.75
C GLY A 115 5.03 0.84 -2.42
N THR A 116 3.85 1.19 -2.91
CA THR A 116 3.65 2.30 -3.85
C THR A 116 2.39 3.08 -3.52
N ASN A 117 2.35 4.35 -3.91
CA ASN A 117 1.11 5.15 -3.99
C ASN A 117 0.44 5.02 -5.37
N GLY A 118 1.02 4.21 -6.27
CA GLY A 118 0.39 3.82 -7.53
C GLY A 118 -0.52 2.61 -7.38
N VAL A 119 -1.12 2.16 -8.48
CA VAL A 119 -2.04 1.01 -8.50
C VAL A 119 -1.33 -0.32 -8.24
N THR A 120 -0.12 -0.50 -8.78
CA THR A 120 0.65 -1.74 -8.57
C THR A 120 2.15 -1.50 -8.48
N THR A 121 2.88 -2.45 -7.89
CA THR A 121 4.34 -2.47 -7.90
C THR A 121 4.85 -3.80 -8.45
N THR A 122 5.76 -3.72 -9.43
CA THR A 122 6.44 -4.88 -10.01
C THR A 122 7.95 -4.78 -9.82
N LEU A 123 8.58 -5.86 -9.38
CA LEU A 123 10.04 -5.94 -9.28
C LEU A 123 10.66 -6.46 -10.57
N THR A 124 11.74 -5.82 -11.01
CA THR A 124 12.55 -6.21 -12.18
C THR A 124 14.04 -6.11 -11.86
N ASP A 125 14.89 -6.68 -12.71
CA ASP A 125 16.34 -6.55 -12.61
C ASP A 125 16.98 -6.39 -14.01
N GLY A 126 18.31 -6.28 -14.05
CA GLY A 126 19.09 -6.25 -15.30
C GLY A 126 19.52 -7.63 -15.81
N THR A 127 19.13 -8.71 -15.14
CA THR A 127 19.70 -10.06 -15.33
C THR A 127 18.63 -11.12 -15.65
N ASN A 128 17.46 -10.67 -16.12
CA ASN A 128 16.32 -11.51 -16.49
C ASN A 128 15.82 -12.37 -15.32
N GLY A 129 15.68 -11.77 -14.14
CA GLY A 129 15.15 -12.37 -12.92
C GLY A 129 16.18 -13.09 -12.04
N LYS A 130 17.45 -13.15 -12.44
CA LYS A 130 18.49 -13.85 -11.65
C LYS A 130 18.77 -13.13 -10.33
N ASP A 131 18.85 -11.80 -10.34
CA ASP A 131 19.08 -11.02 -9.11
C ASP A 131 17.85 -11.06 -8.19
N LEU A 132 16.63 -11.03 -8.77
CA LEU A 132 15.40 -11.21 -8.01
C LEU A 132 15.35 -12.57 -7.31
N ALA A 133 15.71 -13.64 -8.02
CA ALA A 133 15.77 -14.99 -7.46
C ALA A 133 16.85 -15.10 -6.36
N ALA A 134 18.04 -14.53 -6.59
CA ALA A 134 19.12 -14.51 -5.59
C ALA A 134 18.72 -13.76 -4.31
N ALA A 135 17.98 -12.65 -4.46
CA ALA A 135 17.42 -11.89 -3.35
C ALA A 135 16.14 -12.51 -2.76
N LYS A 136 15.68 -13.67 -3.28
CA LYS A 136 14.44 -14.35 -2.86
C LYS A 136 13.24 -13.40 -2.86
N CYS A 137 13.09 -12.65 -3.96
CA CYS A 137 11.97 -11.73 -4.13
C CYS A 137 10.67 -12.48 -4.41
N VAL A 138 9.60 -12.04 -3.74
CA VAL A 138 8.22 -12.47 -3.91
C VAL A 138 7.38 -11.23 -4.22
N ASN A 139 6.64 -11.28 -5.31
CA ASN A 139 5.80 -10.17 -5.75
C ASN A 139 4.39 -10.65 -6.10
N GLY A 140 4.06 -11.92 -5.84
CA GLY A 140 2.80 -12.52 -6.25
C GLY A 140 2.72 -14.03 -5.99
N SER A 141 1.81 -14.70 -6.70
CA SER A 141 1.67 -16.15 -6.67
C SER A 141 2.99 -16.86 -7.04
N PRO A 142 3.43 -17.86 -6.27
CA PRO A 142 4.63 -18.63 -6.60
C PRO A 142 4.55 -19.25 -8.00
N GLY A 143 5.55 -18.96 -8.85
CA GLY A 143 5.67 -19.55 -10.18
C GLY A 143 4.68 -19.02 -11.24
N VAL A 144 3.86 -18.02 -10.93
CA VAL A 144 2.87 -17.45 -11.87
C VAL A 144 3.27 -16.04 -12.27
N LYS A 145 3.70 -15.86 -13.52
CA LYS A 145 4.10 -14.55 -14.04
C LYS A 145 2.90 -13.60 -14.11
N GLY A 146 3.06 -12.38 -13.61
CA GLY A 146 2.05 -11.32 -13.68
C GLY A 146 0.96 -11.40 -12.60
N ASP A 147 0.92 -12.47 -11.79
CA ASP A 147 -0.07 -12.59 -10.71
C ASP A 147 0.40 -11.93 -9.42
N ILE A 148 0.53 -10.59 -9.46
CA ILE A 148 1.21 -9.81 -8.42
C ILE A 148 0.34 -9.48 -7.19
N PHE A 149 0.96 -9.13 -6.07
CA PHE A 149 0.28 -8.66 -4.86
C PHE A 149 -0.18 -7.19 -4.95
N GLY A 150 -0.63 -6.71 -6.11
CA GLY A 150 -1.01 -5.30 -6.27
C GLY A 150 0.12 -4.33 -5.91
N GLN A 151 -0.08 -3.55 -4.85
CA GLN A 151 0.84 -2.50 -4.39
C GLN A 151 2.04 -3.01 -3.57
N PHE A 152 2.13 -4.31 -3.28
CA PHE A 152 3.14 -4.88 -2.38
C PHE A 152 4.16 -5.80 -3.08
N ALA A 153 5.38 -5.80 -2.56
CA ALA A 153 6.37 -6.84 -2.84
C ALA A 153 7.34 -7.00 -1.66
N ALA A 154 8.09 -8.09 -1.64
CA ALA A 154 9.16 -8.30 -0.65
C ALA A 154 10.33 -9.08 -1.24
N CYS A 155 11.52 -8.91 -0.66
CA CYS A 155 12.69 -9.74 -0.92
C CYS A 155 13.25 -10.27 0.41
N ASN A 156 13.42 -11.59 0.49
CA ASN A 156 13.95 -12.30 1.65
C ASN A 156 13.17 -12.10 2.98
N GLY A 157 11.92 -11.60 2.92
CA GLY A 157 11.11 -11.30 4.11
C GLY A 157 10.86 -12.52 5.01
N ALA A 158 10.45 -13.66 4.44
CA ALA A 158 10.23 -14.89 5.21
C ALA A 158 11.50 -15.39 5.92
N ALA A 159 12.65 -15.31 5.25
CA ALA A 159 13.93 -15.72 5.83
C ALA A 159 14.41 -14.73 6.92
N PHE A 160 14.15 -13.43 6.74
CA PHE A 160 14.38 -12.43 7.77
C PHE A 160 13.60 -12.75 9.04
N PHE A 161 12.29 -13.01 8.93
CA PHE A 161 11.47 -13.31 10.10
C PHE A 161 11.86 -14.63 10.78
N ALA A 162 12.18 -15.67 10.00
CA ALA A 162 12.70 -16.91 10.54
C ALA A 162 14.01 -16.69 11.33
N ALA A 163 14.92 -15.87 10.78
CA ALA A 163 16.18 -15.51 11.44
C ALA A 163 15.92 -14.67 12.71
N ALA A 164 15.02 -13.70 12.67
CA ALA A 164 14.68 -12.85 13.80
C ALA A 164 14.03 -13.63 14.96
N ASN A 165 13.08 -14.52 14.65
CA ASN A 165 12.44 -15.37 15.64
C ASN A 165 13.46 -16.33 16.28
N THR A 166 14.39 -16.89 15.48
CA THR A 166 15.45 -17.78 15.97
C THR A 166 16.48 -17.05 16.83
N ALA A 167 16.85 -15.82 16.45
CA ALA A 167 17.84 -15.01 17.16
C ALA A 167 17.30 -14.44 18.49
N GLY A 168 16.01 -14.60 18.79
CA GLY A 168 15.41 -14.11 20.04
C GLY A 168 15.40 -12.59 20.13
N VAL A 169 15.01 -11.91 19.03
CA VAL A 169 14.86 -10.44 19.01
C VAL A 169 14.06 -9.97 20.21
N GLN A 170 14.58 -8.95 20.90
CA GLN A 170 13.92 -8.36 22.07
C GLN A 170 12.77 -7.46 21.61
N VAL A 171 11.58 -8.04 21.54
CA VAL A 171 10.35 -7.34 21.16
C VAL A 171 9.75 -6.63 22.39
N PRO A 172 9.56 -5.31 22.36
CA PRO A 172 8.91 -4.61 23.46
C PRO A 172 7.46 -5.05 23.64
N ALA A 173 7.04 -5.28 24.89
CA ALA A 173 5.65 -5.55 25.22
C ALA A 173 4.73 -4.42 24.73
N LEU A 174 3.49 -4.78 24.38
CA LEU A 174 2.47 -3.79 24.06
C LEU A 174 2.18 -2.93 25.30
N GLY A 175 2.15 -1.62 25.11
CA GLY A 175 1.70 -0.70 26.14
C GLY A 175 0.17 -0.78 26.35
N THR A 176 -0.33 0.07 27.24
CA THR A 176 -1.77 0.32 27.39
C THR A 176 -2.10 1.69 26.81
N GLY A 177 -3.04 1.73 25.87
CA GLY A 177 -3.52 2.98 25.28
C GLY A 177 -4.40 3.78 26.24
N LYS A 178 -4.63 5.05 25.92
CA LYS A 178 -5.56 5.93 26.66
C LYS A 178 -7.00 5.39 26.69
N ASN A 179 -7.35 4.49 25.78
CA ASN A 179 -8.63 3.79 25.75
C ASN A 179 -8.71 2.64 26.78
N GLY A 180 -7.63 2.37 27.53
CA GLY A 180 -7.56 1.29 28.52
C GLY A 180 -7.32 -0.09 27.92
N LYS A 181 -7.16 -0.20 26.60
CA LYS A 181 -6.85 -1.45 25.89
C LYS A 181 -5.34 -1.59 25.70
N ALA A 182 -4.89 -2.79 25.34
CA ALA A 182 -3.54 -2.96 24.80
C ALA A 182 -3.35 -2.06 23.57
N CYS A 183 -2.17 -1.49 23.41
CA CYS A 183 -1.83 -0.70 22.24
C CYS A 183 -2.00 -1.54 20.98
N TYR A 184 -2.65 -0.98 19.97
CA TYR A 184 -2.93 -1.69 18.73
C TYR A 184 -1.67 -2.08 17.95
N THR A 185 -1.84 -3.10 17.13
CA THR A 185 -0.82 -3.68 16.24
C THR A 185 -1.38 -3.78 14.83
N THR A 186 -0.52 -4.11 13.86
CA THR A 186 -0.91 -4.40 12.46
C THR A 186 -1.83 -5.61 12.31
N ARG A 187 -2.08 -6.37 13.39
CA ARG A 187 -2.99 -7.52 13.42
C ARG A 187 -4.24 -7.26 14.28
N SER A 188 -4.53 -5.99 14.60
CA SER A 188 -5.72 -5.59 15.38
C SER A 188 -6.84 -5.16 14.44
N PHE A 189 -8.03 -5.74 14.57
CA PHE A 189 -9.21 -5.35 13.76
C PHE A 189 -9.62 -3.87 13.92
N GLU A 190 -9.12 -3.18 14.95
CA GLU A 190 -9.32 -1.73 15.18
C GLU A 190 -8.45 -0.81 14.32
N LEU A 191 -7.44 -1.35 13.63
CA LEU A 191 -6.58 -0.62 12.70
C LEU A 191 -6.93 -0.90 11.24
N ILE A 192 -7.23 -2.17 10.92
CA ILE A 192 -7.10 -2.71 9.57
C ILE A 192 -7.96 -2.03 8.50
N ASP A 193 -7.37 -1.79 7.34
CA ASP A 193 -8.02 -1.29 6.13
C ASP A 193 -8.08 -2.29 4.95
N MET A 194 -8.32 -3.57 5.23
CA MET A 194 -8.35 -4.78 4.37
C MET A 194 -7.00 -5.41 4.07
N ASP A 195 -5.93 -4.63 3.92
CA ASP A 195 -4.65 -5.10 3.38
C ASP A 195 -3.55 -5.07 4.46
N GLN A 196 -3.56 -6.04 5.39
CA GLN A 196 -2.61 -5.98 6.51
C GLN A 196 -1.16 -6.08 6.07
N SER A 197 -0.37 -5.11 6.52
CA SER A 197 1.07 -5.06 6.26
C SER A 197 1.42 -5.02 4.77
N ASP A 198 0.62 -4.28 4.02
CA ASP A 198 0.73 -4.07 2.59
C ASP A 198 1.74 -3.02 2.15
N ASN A 199 2.38 -2.32 3.09
CA ASN A 199 3.36 -1.30 2.76
C ASN A 199 4.27 -0.91 3.94
N VAL A 200 5.18 0.01 3.62
CA VAL A 200 6.31 0.41 4.45
C VAL A 200 6.12 1.79 5.10
N ILE A 201 6.95 2.10 6.10
CA ILE A 201 6.91 3.37 6.85
C ILE A 201 7.95 4.37 6.29
N THR A 202 8.84 3.90 5.42
CA THR A 202 9.87 4.72 4.76
C THR A 202 9.33 6.07 4.28
N THR A 203 10.07 7.12 4.63
CA THR A 203 9.89 8.48 4.12
C THR A 203 11.14 8.86 3.32
N TYR A 204 10.96 9.53 2.18
CA TYR A 204 12.03 10.24 1.49
C TYR A 204 11.82 11.74 1.59
N SER A 205 12.91 12.50 1.52
CA SER A 205 12.86 13.97 1.53
C SER A 205 13.35 14.53 0.21
N LEU A 206 12.74 15.62 -0.23
CA LEU A 206 13.05 16.36 -1.43
C LEU A 206 13.32 17.83 -1.14
N ASP A 207 14.09 18.48 -2.02
CA ASP A 207 14.10 19.93 -2.14
C ASP A 207 13.09 20.41 -3.18
N LYS A 208 12.97 21.75 -3.32
CA LYS A 208 12.08 22.40 -4.30
C LYS A 208 12.41 22.07 -5.77
N ASN A 209 13.59 21.51 -6.04
CA ASN A 209 14.04 21.11 -7.38
C ASN A 209 13.89 19.59 -7.59
N ASN A 210 13.16 18.90 -6.71
CA ASN A 210 12.96 17.45 -6.71
C ASN A 210 14.25 16.63 -6.54
N LYS A 211 15.32 17.22 -5.99
CA LYS A 211 16.48 16.42 -5.54
C LYS A 211 16.05 15.61 -4.33
N ILE A 212 16.18 14.29 -4.42
CA ILE A 212 15.67 13.35 -3.42
C ILE A 212 16.77 12.76 -2.54
N GLY A 213 16.45 12.37 -1.32
CA GLY A 213 17.35 11.64 -0.44
C GLY A 213 16.61 10.84 0.62
N GLN A 214 17.34 9.92 1.27
CA GLN A 214 16.84 9.20 2.45
C GLN A 214 16.48 10.20 3.55
N LYS A 215 15.43 9.92 4.34
CA LYS A 215 15.10 10.74 5.51
C LYS A 215 16.16 10.56 6.60
N THR A 216 17.11 11.49 6.66
CA THR A 216 18.14 11.57 7.70
C THR A 216 18.16 12.96 8.34
N THR A 217 18.79 13.07 9.51
CA THR A 217 19.03 14.34 10.21
C THR A 217 19.84 15.30 9.33
N ALA A 218 20.81 14.79 8.58
CA ALA A 218 21.62 15.58 7.66
C ALA A 218 20.80 16.08 6.47
N ASN A 219 20.07 15.18 5.80
CA ASN A 219 19.29 15.51 4.61
C ASN A 219 18.12 16.44 4.93
N SER A 220 17.49 16.29 6.09
CA SER A 220 16.35 17.13 6.51
C SER A 220 16.72 18.61 6.72
N LYS A 221 18.01 18.97 6.71
CA LYS A 221 18.44 20.38 6.75
C LYS A 221 18.25 21.10 5.42
N THR A 222 18.24 20.37 4.30
CA THR A 222 18.17 20.93 2.95
C THR A 222 17.00 20.38 2.13
N LEU A 223 16.55 19.17 2.43
CA LEU A 223 15.42 18.50 1.80
C LEU A 223 14.21 18.63 2.75
N THR A 224 13.31 19.56 2.47
CA THR A 224 12.22 19.97 3.39
C THR A 224 10.85 19.43 3.02
N ILE A 225 10.72 18.77 1.87
CA ILE A 225 9.46 18.23 1.37
C ILE A 225 9.49 16.71 1.56
N ASP A 226 8.62 16.16 2.41
CA ASP A 226 8.58 14.72 2.66
C ASP A 226 7.54 14.04 1.77
N ILE A 227 7.90 12.87 1.25
CA ILE A 227 6.97 11.92 0.60
C ILE A 227 6.98 10.60 1.36
N ASN A 228 5.80 10.02 1.53
CA ASN A 228 5.59 8.78 2.27
C ASN A 228 4.42 7.99 1.68
N ASN A 229 4.21 6.79 2.22
CA ASN A 229 3.11 5.91 1.86
C ASN A 229 2.01 5.90 2.93
N GLY A 230 0.75 5.85 2.54
CA GLY A 230 -0.42 5.93 3.44
C GLY A 230 -0.90 4.63 4.12
N SER A 231 -0.11 3.56 4.16
CA SER A 231 -0.48 2.20 4.64
C SER A 231 -0.80 2.06 6.13
N ASP A 232 -1.42 0.94 6.51
CA ASP A 232 -1.60 0.40 7.86
C ASP A 232 -0.37 0.56 8.77
N ASN A 233 0.84 0.31 8.28
CA ASN A 233 2.06 0.45 9.10
C ASN A 233 2.34 1.90 9.48
N LEU A 234 2.16 2.83 8.53
CA LEU A 234 2.31 4.26 8.76
C LEU A 234 1.12 4.82 9.57
N LEU A 235 -0.09 4.36 9.28
CA LEU A 235 -1.31 4.63 10.04
C LEU A 235 -1.12 4.26 11.52
N LEU A 236 -0.55 3.09 11.78
CA LEU A 236 -0.28 2.61 13.13
C LEU A 236 0.72 3.51 13.86
N ASP A 237 1.88 3.77 13.25
CA ASP A 237 3.01 4.41 13.92
C ASP A 237 2.85 5.92 14.06
N LEU A 238 2.32 6.59 13.04
CA LEU A 238 2.26 8.05 12.99
C LEU A 238 0.91 8.63 13.42
N PHE A 239 -0.16 7.82 13.47
CA PHE A 239 -1.50 8.31 13.76
C PHE A 239 -2.17 7.59 14.92
N MET A 240 -2.40 6.28 14.83
CA MET A 240 -3.14 5.53 15.84
C MET A 240 -2.41 5.45 17.17
N ARG A 241 -1.13 5.06 17.17
CA ARG A 241 -0.33 5.00 18.41
C ARG A 241 -0.25 6.38 19.07
N PRO A 242 0.09 7.47 18.37
CA PRO A 242 0.06 8.82 18.94
C PRO A 242 -1.30 9.26 19.50
N ALA A 243 -2.40 9.00 18.79
CA ALA A 243 -3.75 9.32 19.26
C ALA A 243 -4.03 8.64 20.62
N LEU A 244 -3.67 7.35 20.71
CA LEU A 244 -3.84 6.53 21.90
C LEU A 244 -2.73 6.71 22.96
N GLY A 245 -1.69 7.51 22.71
CA GLY A 245 -0.56 7.67 23.62
C GLY A 245 0.36 6.44 23.73
N CYS A 246 0.33 5.58 22.72
CA CYS A 246 1.17 4.39 22.59
C CYS A 246 2.50 4.73 21.91
N THR A 247 3.52 3.89 22.15
CA THR A 247 4.85 4.02 21.55
C THR A 247 5.09 2.93 20.52
N ALA A 248 5.65 3.29 19.37
CA ALA A 248 6.06 2.34 18.35
C ALA A 248 7.28 1.51 18.77
N PHE A 249 7.40 0.30 18.23
CA PHE A 249 8.65 -0.46 18.28
C PHE A 249 9.60 0.10 17.21
N MET A 250 10.74 0.66 17.65
CA MET A 250 11.70 1.33 16.78
C MET A 250 13.08 0.68 16.90
N ALA A 251 13.86 0.77 15.83
CA ALA A 251 15.26 0.33 15.79
C ALA A 251 16.17 1.44 15.20
N PRO A 252 17.49 1.37 15.43
CA PRO A 252 18.43 2.32 14.84
C PRO A 252 18.38 2.28 13.30
N SER A 253 18.43 3.46 12.68
CA SER A 253 18.61 3.57 11.23
C SER A 253 20.08 3.36 10.85
N LEU A 254 20.34 2.48 9.88
CA LEU A 254 21.68 2.31 9.30
C LEU A 254 22.06 3.47 8.36
N ALA A 255 21.08 4.27 7.91
CA ALA A 255 21.34 5.49 7.14
C ALA A 255 21.61 6.72 8.02
N ASP A 256 21.18 6.68 9.28
CA ASP A 256 21.44 7.70 10.29
C ASP A 256 21.38 7.08 11.70
N PRO A 257 22.54 6.68 12.28
CA PRO A 257 22.57 6.01 13.58
C PRO A 257 22.04 6.85 14.76
N ALA A 258 21.88 8.16 14.60
CA ALA A 258 21.26 9.03 15.60
C ALA A 258 19.72 8.96 15.58
N MET A 259 19.13 8.38 14.53
CA MET A 259 17.70 8.21 14.36
C MET A 259 17.24 6.80 14.75
N MET A 260 16.14 6.76 15.49
CA MET A 260 15.33 5.56 15.68
C MET A 260 14.14 5.65 14.72
N VAL A 261 13.86 4.58 14.00
CA VAL A 261 12.76 4.51 13.01
C VAL A 261 11.94 3.24 13.23
N GLY A 262 10.65 3.31 12.90
CA GLY A 262 9.79 2.13 12.79
C GLY A 262 10.06 1.39 11.48
N SER A 263 9.47 0.20 11.34
CA SER A 263 9.40 -0.53 10.07
C SER A 263 8.24 -1.52 10.10
N LEU A 264 7.78 -1.95 8.92
CA LEU A 264 6.84 -3.06 8.76
C LEU A 264 7.31 -4.27 9.57
N ALA A 265 8.59 -4.61 9.46
CA ALA A 265 9.14 -5.79 10.13
C ALA A 265 9.07 -5.69 11.66
N LEU A 266 9.36 -4.51 12.22
CA LEU A 266 9.24 -4.27 13.66
C LEU A 266 7.78 -4.36 14.10
N ASN A 267 6.86 -3.79 13.33
CA ASN A 267 5.43 -3.89 13.60
C ASN A 267 4.93 -5.33 13.57
N GLU A 268 5.33 -6.13 12.59
CA GLU A 268 4.95 -7.55 12.50
C GLU A 268 5.60 -8.43 13.57
N LEU A 269 6.84 -8.15 13.99
CA LEU A 269 7.46 -8.81 15.15
C LEU A 269 6.68 -8.50 16.43
N GLN A 270 6.26 -7.24 16.63
CA GLN A 270 5.48 -6.84 17.79
C GLN A 270 4.06 -7.42 17.77
N ALA A 271 3.42 -7.43 16.61
CA ALA A 271 2.10 -8.02 16.43
C ALA A 271 2.14 -9.53 16.70
N ALA A 272 3.13 -10.25 16.17
CA ALA A 272 3.31 -11.69 16.40
C ALA A 272 3.55 -12.02 17.89
N ALA A 273 4.27 -11.16 18.61
CA ALA A 273 4.57 -11.39 20.03
C ALA A 273 3.42 -11.00 20.98
N GLY A 274 2.64 -9.97 20.63
CA GLY A 274 1.73 -9.32 21.57
C GLY A 274 0.24 -9.40 21.24
N GLN A 275 -0.15 -9.51 19.96
CA GLN A 275 -1.55 -9.46 19.57
C GLN A 275 -2.32 -10.67 20.10
N GLN A 276 -3.48 -10.42 20.70
CA GLN A 276 -4.39 -11.45 21.17
C GLN A 276 -5.57 -11.64 20.20
N ALA A 277 -6.25 -12.78 20.34
CA ALA A 277 -7.43 -13.08 19.53
C ALA A 277 -8.56 -12.06 19.76
N PRO A 278 -9.33 -11.70 18.70
CA PRO A 278 -9.16 -12.17 17.33
C PRO A 278 -7.97 -11.49 16.63
N ILE A 279 -7.13 -12.28 15.96
CA ILE A 279 -5.94 -11.82 15.26
C ILE A 279 -6.29 -11.59 13.79
N ALA A 280 -6.11 -10.37 13.30
CA ALA A 280 -6.37 -10.01 11.92
C ALA A 280 -5.17 -10.41 11.05
N LEU A 281 -5.32 -11.49 10.28
CA LEU A 281 -4.34 -11.94 9.29
C LEU A 281 -4.96 -11.76 7.89
N VAL A 282 -4.13 -11.47 6.89
CA VAL A 282 -4.51 -11.24 5.48
C VAL A 282 -5.50 -12.30 4.99
N PRO A 283 -6.79 -12.00 4.81
CA PRO A 283 -7.81 -13.01 4.51
C PRO A 283 -7.75 -13.44 3.03
N PRO A 284 -8.33 -14.59 2.64
CA PRO A 284 -8.15 -15.11 1.29
C PRO A 284 -8.95 -14.34 0.21
N ASN A 285 -9.87 -13.48 0.62
CA ASN A 285 -10.64 -12.55 -0.22
C ASN A 285 -10.01 -11.15 -0.32
N ASP A 286 -8.83 -10.93 0.28
CA ASP A 286 -8.08 -9.69 0.12
C ASP A 286 -7.63 -9.52 -1.35
N PRO A 287 -7.87 -8.36 -1.98
CA PRO A 287 -7.52 -8.10 -3.38
C PRO A 287 -6.05 -8.37 -3.74
N MET A 288 -5.13 -8.22 -2.79
CA MET A 288 -3.70 -8.46 -2.94
C MET A 288 -3.39 -9.95 -3.07
N VAL A 289 -4.26 -10.83 -2.57
CA VAL A 289 -4.06 -12.30 -2.60
C VAL A 289 -5.10 -13.05 -3.42
N LEU A 290 -6.04 -12.33 -4.06
CA LEU A 290 -6.84 -12.86 -5.15
C LEU A 290 -5.99 -13.05 -6.41
N THR A 291 -6.27 -14.09 -7.19
CA THR A 291 -5.60 -14.30 -8.47
C THR A 291 -6.00 -13.21 -9.45
N THR A 292 -5.01 -12.64 -10.13
CA THR A 292 -5.18 -11.56 -11.11
C THR A 292 -6.10 -11.97 -12.27
N ASN A 293 -6.04 -13.26 -12.67
CA ASN A 293 -6.92 -13.83 -13.69
C ASN A 293 -8.18 -14.42 -13.04
N GLY A 294 -9.22 -13.60 -12.91
CA GLY A 294 -10.55 -14.03 -12.46
C GLY A 294 -10.85 -13.86 -10.97
N ALA A 295 -10.03 -13.11 -10.24
CA ALA A 295 -10.26 -12.69 -8.85
C ALA A 295 -10.64 -13.85 -7.90
N LYS A 296 -9.94 -14.99 -8.00
CA LYS A 296 -10.22 -16.19 -7.20
C LYS A 296 -9.32 -16.26 -5.98
N MET A 297 -9.85 -16.80 -4.88
CA MET A 297 -9.04 -17.07 -3.69
C MET A 297 -7.95 -18.10 -4.01
N SER A 298 -6.73 -17.86 -3.53
CA SER A 298 -5.57 -18.74 -3.73
C SER A 298 -4.80 -18.91 -2.43
N ALA A 299 -4.82 -20.13 -1.88
CA ALA A 299 -4.01 -20.46 -0.70
C ALA A 299 -2.51 -20.24 -0.96
N ALA A 300 -2.03 -20.54 -2.17
CA ALA A 300 -0.62 -20.34 -2.53
C ALA A 300 -0.22 -18.86 -2.52
N LYS A 301 -1.06 -17.99 -3.10
CA LYS A 301 -0.82 -16.53 -3.12
C LYS A 301 -0.92 -15.95 -1.72
N GLN A 302 -1.97 -16.30 -0.99
CA GLN A 302 -2.18 -15.89 0.40
C GLN A 302 -1.00 -16.28 1.29
N ASN A 303 -0.53 -17.52 1.19
CA ASN A 303 0.58 -18.01 2.01
C ASN A 303 1.92 -17.40 1.62
N ALA A 304 2.14 -17.09 0.35
CA ALA A 304 3.33 -16.36 -0.09
C ALA A 304 3.37 -14.94 0.50
N TYR A 305 2.22 -14.23 0.50
CA TYR A 305 2.10 -12.93 1.15
C TYR A 305 2.32 -13.05 2.66
N ARG A 306 1.54 -13.92 3.34
CA ARG A 306 1.60 -14.08 4.80
C ARG A 306 2.99 -14.46 5.31
N ALA A 307 3.69 -15.35 4.61
CA ALA A 307 5.08 -15.69 4.95
C ALA A 307 6.02 -14.48 4.83
N ALA A 308 5.80 -13.60 3.85
CA ALA A 308 6.59 -12.39 3.67
C ALA A 308 6.38 -11.34 4.78
N VAL A 309 5.30 -11.46 5.57
CA VAL A 309 4.94 -10.53 6.67
C VAL A 309 4.79 -11.25 8.03
N ASN A 310 5.48 -12.38 8.24
CA ASN A 310 5.52 -13.12 9.51
C ASN A 310 4.17 -13.69 9.99
N MET A 311 3.20 -13.87 9.09
CA MET A 311 1.89 -14.44 9.41
C MET A 311 1.86 -15.94 9.15
N GLY A 312 1.09 -16.68 9.96
CA GLY A 312 0.87 -18.11 9.76
C GLY A 312 0.09 -18.41 8.49
N PRO A 313 0.23 -19.60 7.89
CA PRO A 313 -0.45 -19.94 6.65
C PRO A 313 -1.98 -19.92 6.83
N GLY A 314 -2.67 -19.44 5.79
CA GLY A 314 -4.12 -19.53 5.63
C GLY A 314 -4.55 -20.74 4.80
N THR A 315 -5.87 -20.91 4.75
CA THR A 315 -6.56 -21.98 4.05
C THR A 315 -6.91 -21.63 2.60
N GLY A 316 -6.91 -20.35 2.24
CA GLY A 316 -7.34 -19.91 0.91
C GLY A 316 -8.84 -20.06 0.65
N ALA A 317 -9.67 -20.18 1.69
CA ALA A 317 -11.06 -20.61 1.55
C ALA A 317 -12.09 -19.65 2.18
N THR A 318 -13.32 -19.71 1.67
CA THR A 318 -14.45 -18.88 2.09
C THR A 318 -14.74 -18.87 3.61
N PRO A 319 -14.64 -19.99 4.36
CA PRO A 319 -14.87 -19.95 5.81
C PRO A 319 -13.90 -19.03 6.57
N GLU A 320 -12.66 -18.92 6.09
CA GLU A 320 -11.67 -18.00 6.66
C GLU A 320 -12.02 -16.54 6.36
N ALA A 321 -12.41 -16.23 5.11
CA ALA A 321 -12.91 -14.91 4.72
C ALA A 321 -14.15 -14.49 5.53
N LEU A 322 -15.10 -15.41 5.73
CA LEU A 322 -16.29 -15.18 6.55
C LEU A 322 -15.92 -14.89 8.02
N THR A 323 -15.01 -15.68 8.58
CA THR A 323 -14.50 -15.47 9.95
C THR A 323 -13.87 -14.09 10.10
N TYR A 324 -13.08 -13.69 9.09
CA TYR A 324 -12.48 -12.38 9.03
C TYR A 324 -13.53 -11.25 9.02
N CYS A 325 -14.50 -11.31 8.10
CA CYS A 325 -15.56 -10.31 8.01
C CYS A 325 -16.42 -10.23 9.28
N ASN A 326 -16.69 -11.36 9.94
CA ASN A 326 -17.39 -11.39 11.22
C ASN A 326 -16.60 -10.65 12.32
N ASN A 327 -15.29 -10.89 12.41
CA ASN A 327 -14.44 -10.17 13.36
C ASN A 327 -14.31 -8.69 13.01
N TYR A 328 -14.28 -8.35 11.73
CA TYR A 328 -14.24 -6.95 11.30
C TYR A 328 -15.51 -6.20 11.70
N LEU A 329 -16.68 -6.84 11.57
CA LEU A 329 -17.94 -6.30 12.08
C LEU A 329 -17.98 -6.22 13.61
N ALA A 330 -17.51 -7.27 14.30
CA ALA A 330 -17.65 -7.40 15.75
C ALA A 330 -16.63 -6.57 16.55
N VAL A 331 -15.47 -6.28 15.97
CA VAL A 331 -14.36 -5.58 16.64
C VAL A 331 -14.06 -4.24 15.95
N GLY A 332 -13.83 -4.27 14.64
CA GLY A 332 -13.47 -3.08 13.86
C GLY A 332 -14.54 -2.00 13.93
N ALA A 333 -15.78 -2.32 13.53
CA ALA A 333 -16.85 -1.31 13.50
C ALA A 333 -17.14 -0.66 14.88
N PRO A 334 -17.28 -1.40 16.00
CA PRO A 334 -17.44 -0.80 17.32
C PRO A 334 -16.25 0.06 17.75
N SER A 335 -15.02 -0.28 17.36
CA SER A 335 -13.83 0.46 17.78
C SER A 335 -13.78 1.90 17.26
N ILE A 336 -14.27 2.13 16.04
CA ILE A 336 -14.43 3.48 15.47
C ILE A 336 -15.25 4.37 16.39
N ILE A 337 -16.26 3.80 17.07
CA ILE A 337 -17.11 4.51 18.02
C ILE A 337 -16.41 4.67 19.38
N THR A 338 -15.89 3.58 19.96
CA THR A 338 -15.35 3.63 21.33
C THR A 338 -14.09 4.48 21.44
N ASP A 339 -13.34 4.59 20.35
CA ASP A 339 -12.08 5.35 20.30
C ASP A 339 -12.27 6.75 19.69
N ALA A 340 -13.49 7.11 19.29
CA ALA A 340 -13.82 8.39 18.65
C ALA A 340 -13.30 9.60 19.45
N LYS A 341 -13.35 9.56 20.78
CA LYS A 341 -12.82 10.62 21.66
C LYS A 341 -11.31 10.87 21.52
N PHE A 342 -10.55 9.93 20.95
CA PHE A 342 -9.12 10.06 20.71
C PHE A 342 -8.79 10.36 19.25
N THR A 343 -9.66 9.98 18.32
CA THR A 343 -9.43 10.06 16.87
C THR A 343 -10.15 11.25 16.22
N MET A 344 -11.26 11.73 16.80
CA MET A 344 -11.94 12.94 16.32
C MET A 344 -11.10 14.18 16.57
N GLY A 345 -10.91 14.99 15.52
CA GLY A 345 -10.02 16.15 15.54
C GLY A 345 -8.52 15.83 15.61
N PHE A 346 -8.13 14.55 15.61
CA PHE A 346 -6.73 14.16 15.42
C PHE A 346 -6.36 14.29 13.92
N LEU A 347 -5.08 14.50 13.63
CA LEU A 347 -4.60 14.66 12.25
C LEU A 347 -5.03 13.46 11.39
N THR A 348 -5.56 13.75 10.20
CA THR A 348 -5.84 12.72 9.18
C THR A 348 -4.55 12.29 8.47
N PRO A 349 -4.36 10.99 8.19
CA PRO A 349 -3.29 10.52 7.31
C PRO A 349 -3.40 11.03 5.88
N ASP A 350 -4.65 11.23 5.42
CA ASP A 350 -4.94 11.68 4.08
C ASP A 350 -6.14 12.62 4.08
N ALA A 351 -5.85 13.90 3.85
CA ALA A 351 -6.85 14.96 3.82
C ALA A 351 -7.82 14.86 2.63
N ALA A 352 -7.47 14.11 1.58
CA ALA A 352 -8.40 13.85 0.47
C ALA A 352 -9.47 12.81 0.84
N ASN A 353 -9.24 11.98 1.86
CA ASN A 353 -10.14 10.87 2.21
C ASN A 353 -10.92 11.08 3.52
N GLY A 354 -10.37 11.85 4.47
CA GLY A 354 -11.06 12.19 5.72
C GLY A 354 -10.54 13.47 6.34
N LYS A 355 -11.41 14.23 7.00
CA LYS A 355 -11.05 15.49 7.65
C LYS A 355 -10.20 15.32 8.93
N ASP A 356 -10.32 14.17 9.58
CA ASP A 356 -9.61 13.78 10.80
C ASP A 356 -9.40 12.26 10.83
N LEU A 357 -8.62 11.76 11.80
CA LEU A 357 -8.35 10.33 11.92
C LEU A 357 -9.64 9.50 12.09
N TYR A 358 -10.63 10.00 12.82
CA TYR A 358 -11.92 9.32 12.99
C TYR A 358 -12.66 9.09 11.66
N THR A 359 -12.82 10.15 10.86
CA THR A 359 -13.49 10.07 9.56
C THR A 359 -12.68 9.26 8.54
N PHE A 360 -11.35 9.35 8.59
CA PHE A 360 -10.46 8.52 7.78
C PHE A 360 -10.63 7.02 8.10
N LEU A 361 -10.59 6.63 9.37
CA LEU A 361 -10.76 5.22 9.76
C LEU A 361 -12.14 4.68 9.41
N GLY A 362 -13.20 5.48 9.54
CA GLY A 362 -14.53 5.08 9.12
C GLY A 362 -14.66 4.93 7.59
N GLN A 363 -14.00 5.80 6.83
CA GLN A 363 -13.93 5.68 5.37
C GLN A 363 -13.16 4.43 4.95
N ARG A 364 -12.02 4.15 5.59
CA ARG A 364 -11.23 2.93 5.39
C ARG A 364 -12.08 1.70 5.69
N PHE A 365 -12.72 1.65 6.87
CA PHE A 365 -13.63 0.57 7.22
C PHE A 365 -14.69 0.29 6.13
N ALA A 366 -15.36 1.34 5.66
CA ALA A 366 -16.40 1.19 4.64
C ALA A 366 -15.84 0.67 3.31
N ALA A 367 -14.67 1.17 2.88
CA ALA A 367 -14.01 0.72 1.66
C ALA A 367 -13.57 -0.75 1.78
N SER A 368 -12.97 -1.13 2.90
CA SER A 368 -12.48 -2.47 3.19
C SER A 368 -13.60 -3.49 3.30
N TRP A 369 -14.72 -3.12 3.94
CA TRP A 369 -15.90 -3.97 4.01
C TRP A 369 -16.42 -4.33 2.61
N ALA A 370 -16.48 -3.34 1.71
CA ALA A 370 -16.89 -3.54 0.33
C ALA A 370 -15.84 -4.30 -0.51
N GLY A 371 -14.56 -3.93 -0.39
CA GLY A 371 -13.45 -4.52 -1.15
C GLY A 371 -13.25 -6.00 -0.83
N LEU A 372 -13.51 -6.40 0.42
CA LEU A 372 -13.51 -7.80 0.85
C LEU A 372 -14.81 -8.54 0.49
N GLY A 373 -15.85 -7.86 -0.01
CA GLY A 373 -17.16 -8.47 -0.26
C GLY A 373 -17.83 -8.99 1.01
N CYS A 374 -17.60 -8.34 2.16
CA CYS A 374 -18.14 -8.78 3.45
C CYS A 374 -19.67 -8.69 3.52
N ASP A 375 -20.29 -7.79 2.76
CA ASP A 375 -21.73 -7.69 2.58
C ASP A 375 -22.34 -8.96 1.94
N ALA A 376 -21.60 -9.58 1.02
CA ALA A 376 -21.99 -10.84 0.41
C ALA A 376 -21.73 -12.04 1.32
N LEU A 377 -20.71 -11.98 2.19
CA LEU A 377 -20.35 -13.09 3.08
C LEU A 377 -21.21 -13.12 4.36
N VAL A 378 -21.45 -11.97 4.98
CA VAL A 378 -22.14 -11.89 6.27
C VAL A 378 -23.65 -11.67 6.05
N LYS A 379 -24.43 -12.76 6.09
CA LYS A 379 -25.85 -12.76 5.69
C LYS A 379 -26.85 -12.24 6.73
N ASN A 380 -26.47 -12.14 8.00
CA ASN A 380 -27.41 -11.88 9.11
C ASN A 380 -27.33 -10.46 9.68
N ILE A 381 -27.00 -9.47 8.84
CA ILE A 381 -26.94 -8.07 9.26
C ILE A 381 -28.25 -7.40 8.90
N VAL A 382 -28.90 -6.81 9.90
CA VAL A 382 -30.07 -5.94 9.69
C VAL A 382 -29.58 -4.50 9.51
N TYR A 383 -29.56 -4.05 8.27
CA TYR A 383 -29.24 -2.66 7.92
C TYR A 383 -30.45 -1.75 8.13
N LEU A 384 -30.23 -0.58 8.75
CA LEU A 384 -31.27 0.43 8.93
C LEU A 384 -31.65 1.09 7.60
N ASN A 385 -30.65 1.32 6.74
CA ASN A 385 -30.82 1.64 5.33
C ASN A 385 -30.47 0.41 4.47
N PRO A 386 -31.46 -0.36 4.00
CA PRO A 386 -31.21 -1.57 3.21
C PRO A 386 -30.67 -1.29 1.81
N LYS A 387 -30.69 -0.03 1.33
CA LYS A 387 -30.06 0.36 0.05
C LYS A 387 -28.54 0.51 0.15
N GLN A 388 -27.99 0.51 1.36
CA GLN A 388 -26.56 0.66 1.63
C GLN A 388 -26.12 -0.49 2.54
N MET A 389 -25.62 -1.59 1.96
CA MET A 389 -25.21 -2.78 2.73
C MET A 389 -23.85 -2.63 3.41
N LEU A 390 -23.63 -1.49 4.08
CA LEU A 390 -22.42 -1.14 4.82
C LEU A 390 -22.77 -0.89 6.29
N PRO A 391 -22.05 -1.48 7.27
CA PRO A 391 -22.27 -1.20 8.69
C PRO A 391 -21.97 0.25 9.08
N ILE A 392 -20.97 0.85 8.41
CA ILE A 392 -20.57 2.25 8.54
C ILE A 392 -20.58 2.86 7.14
N ILE A 393 -21.24 3.99 6.99
CA ILE A 393 -21.30 4.77 5.75
C ILE A 393 -20.47 6.03 5.95
N ALA A 394 -19.53 6.28 5.04
CA ALA A 394 -18.73 7.49 4.99
C ALA A 394 -19.50 8.59 4.24
N ASN A 395 -19.91 9.65 4.95
CA ASN A 395 -20.61 10.77 4.35
C ASN A 395 -19.59 11.78 3.80
N ARG A 396 -19.47 11.84 2.49
CA ARG A 396 -18.48 12.66 1.78
C ARG A 396 -19.05 14.01 1.35
N ASP A 397 -18.19 15.03 1.23
CA ASP A 397 -18.54 16.29 0.58
C ASP A 397 -18.39 16.20 -0.96
N GLY A 398 -18.60 17.33 -1.64
CA GLY A 398 -18.47 17.42 -3.10
C GLY A 398 -17.06 17.17 -3.64
N ASN A 399 -16.04 17.20 -2.77
CA ASN A 399 -14.64 16.88 -3.12
C ASN A 399 -14.29 15.42 -2.78
N GLY A 400 -15.24 14.63 -2.28
CA GLY A 400 -15.02 13.23 -1.91
C GLY A 400 -14.41 13.03 -0.50
N VAL A 401 -14.21 14.10 0.27
CA VAL A 401 -13.62 14.04 1.62
C VAL A 401 -14.68 13.61 2.63
N THR A 402 -14.37 12.63 3.49
CA THR A 402 -15.32 12.15 4.51
C THR A 402 -15.47 13.16 5.64
N GLN A 403 -16.68 13.69 5.80
CA GLN A 403 -16.99 14.74 6.78
C GLN A 403 -17.67 14.22 8.04
N SER A 404 -18.35 13.08 7.95
CA SER A 404 -19.01 12.39 9.07
C SER A 404 -19.27 10.93 8.74
N LEU A 405 -19.67 10.15 9.74
CA LEU A 405 -20.02 8.74 9.58
C LEU A 405 -21.49 8.52 9.95
N THR A 406 -22.15 7.62 9.21
CA THR A 406 -23.48 7.09 9.55
C THR A 406 -23.37 5.61 9.92
N PHE A 407 -23.78 5.26 11.12
CA PHE A 407 -23.87 3.89 11.61
C PHE A 407 -25.21 3.28 11.18
N ASN A 408 -25.13 2.13 10.50
CA ASN A 408 -26.25 1.57 9.76
C ASN A 408 -26.82 0.27 10.36
N THR A 409 -26.52 0.00 11.63
CA THR A 409 -27.14 -1.11 12.37
C THR A 409 -27.65 -0.60 13.71
N ALA A 410 -28.72 -1.19 14.22
CA ALA A 410 -29.30 -0.78 15.52
C ALA A 410 -28.27 -0.85 16.66
N ALA A 411 -27.40 -1.87 16.65
CA ALA A 411 -26.34 -2.04 17.64
C ALA A 411 -25.30 -0.91 17.58
N LEU A 412 -24.81 -0.55 16.40
CA LEU A 412 -23.83 0.52 16.24
C LEU A 412 -24.44 1.90 16.57
N VAL A 413 -25.70 2.15 16.21
CA VAL A 413 -26.40 3.39 16.59
C VAL A 413 -26.55 3.51 18.11
N ALA A 414 -26.93 2.41 18.79
CA ALA A 414 -27.02 2.40 20.25
C ALA A 414 -25.66 2.66 20.91
N LEU A 415 -24.59 2.03 20.39
CA LEU A 415 -23.23 2.23 20.89
C LEU A 415 -22.73 3.65 20.65
N ALA A 416 -23.01 4.24 19.49
CA ALA A 416 -22.68 5.62 19.17
C ALA A 416 -23.35 6.59 20.16
N LYS A 417 -24.66 6.39 20.43
CA LYS A 417 -25.40 7.15 21.43
C LYS A 417 -24.78 7.04 22.82
N GLN A 418 -24.40 5.83 23.25
CA GLN A 418 -23.77 5.59 24.55
C GLN A 418 -22.43 6.33 24.71
N ASN A 419 -21.68 6.48 23.62
CA ASN A 419 -20.37 7.13 23.61
C ASN A 419 -20.41 8.62 23.22
N GLY A 420 -21.61 9.20 23.03
CA GLY A 420 -21.77 10.59 22.63
C GLY A 420 -21.26 10.90 21.22
N VAL A 421 -21.20 9.88 20.35
CA VAL A 421 -20.75 10.02 18.96
C VAL A 421 -21.96 10.34 18.07
N PRO A 422 -21.92 11.43 17.28
CA PRO A 422 -23.01 11.77 16.36
C PRO A 422 -23.19 10.70 15.27
N ASN A 423 -24.44 10.45 14.88
CA ASN A 423 -24.78 9.55 13.78
C ASN A 423 -25.29 10.36 12.59
N GLY A 424 -24.51 10.49 11.53
CA GLY A 424 -24.90 11.21 10.30
C GLY A 424 -24.89 12.75 10.40
N ALA A 425 -24.57 13.32 11.57
CA ALA A 425 -24.39 14.76 11.73
C ALA A 425 -22.91 15.14 11.60
N ALA A 426 -22.63 16.23 10.87
CA ALA A 426 -21.28 16.79 10.80
C ALA A 426 -20.82 17.21 12.21
N VAL A 427 -19.70 16.65 12.67
CA VAL A 427 -19.09 17.08 13.93
C VAL A 427 -18.48 18.47 13.71
N ALA A 428 -18.91 19.46 14.49
CA ALA A 428 -18.31 20.78 14.51
C ALA A 428 -16.84 20.68 14.94
N ALA A 429 -15.93 21.29 14.18
CA ALA A 429 -14.52 21.31 14.50
C ALA A 429 -14.28 22.07 15.81
N THR A 430 -14.01 21.36 16.90
CA THR A 430 -13.42 21.99 18.08
C THR A 430 -11.96 22.30 17.76
N THR A 431 -11.64 23.58 17.55
CA THR A 431 -10.28 24.11 17.45
C THR A 431 -9.54 23.93 18.78
N ALA A 432 -9.07 22.72 19.06
CA ALA A 432 -8.25 22.42 20.22
C ALA A 432 -6.76 22.39 19.81
N LYS A 433 -6.10 23.56 19.88
CA LYS A 433 -4.68 23.78 20.19
C LYS A 433 -3.64 22.71 19.75
N ALA A 434 -3.75 22.17 18.54
CA ALA A 434 -2.86 21.10 18.05
C ALA A 434 -1.43 21.59 17.71
N THR A 435 -1.22 22.89 17.52
CA THR A 435 0.08 23.46 17.11
C THR A 435 1.17 23.34 18.18
N LYS A 436 0.80 23.22 19.47
CA LYS A 436 1.78 23.07 20.57
C LYS A 436 2.20 21.61 20.79
N ALA A 437 1.38 20.64 20.38
CA ALA A 437 1.66 19.22 20.57
C ALA A 437 2.78 18.71 19.66
N MET A 438 2.90 19.21 18.42
CA MET A 438 3.98 18.83 17.50
C MET A 438 5.35 19.36 17.95
N THR A 439 5.42 20.57 18.53
CA THR A 439 6.68 21.12 19.06
C THR A 439 7.09 20.50 20.39
N THR A 440 6.14 20.16 21.27
CA THR A 440 6.45 19.49 22.56
C THR A 440 6.65 17.98 22.44
N ALA A 441 5.98 17.26 21.54
CA ALA A 441 6.26 15.84 21.29
C ALA A 441 7.61 15.65 20.57
N LYS A 442 7.95 16.53 19.61
CA LYS A 442 9.26 16.54 18.93
C LYS A 442 10.40 16.92 19.87
N ALA A 443 10.19 17.83 20.82
CA ALA A 443 11.17 18.20 21.84
C ALA A 443 11.31 17.15 22.96
N ALA A 444 10.21 16.53 23.40
CA ALA A 444 10.23 15.51 24.45
C ALA A 444 10.85 14.18 23.98
N ALA A 445 10.67 13.81 22.70
CA ALA A 445 11.37 12.68 22.10
C ALA A 445 12.88 12.93 22.02
N ASN A 446 13.33 14.13 21.61
CA ASN A 446 14.76 14.49 21.53
C ASN A 446 15.47 14.69 22.88
N ALA A 447 14.76 15.22 23.89
CA ALA A 447 15.35 15.46 25.22
C ALA A 447 15.50 14.18 26.05
N LYS A 448 14.67 13.15 25.79
CA LYS A 448 14.74 11.86 26.48
C LYS A 448 15.74 10.89 25.82
N THR A 449 15.95 10.99 24.50
CA THR A 449 16.91 10.17 23.74
C THR A 449 18.36 10.59 23.97
N THR A 450 18.66 11.88 24.15
CA THR A 450 20.02 12.34 24.51
C THR A 450 20.49 11.83 25.87
N LYS A 451 19.57 11.68 26.83
CA LYS A 451 19.89 11.13 28.16
C LYS A 451 20.03 9.61 28.19
N ALA A 452 19.29 8.89 27.34
CA ALA A 452 19.40 7.43 27.20
C ALA A 452 20.62 6.98 26.37
N ALA A 453 20.97 7.72 25.31
CA ALA A 453 22.19 7.47 24.53
C ALA A 453 23.46 7.75 25.34
N ALA A 454 23.47 8.79 26.19
CA ALA A 454 24.57 9.04 27.12
C ALA A 454 24.72 7.94 28.20
N ALA A 455 23.61 7.35 28.66
CA ALA A 455 23.63 6.26 29.64
C ALA A 455 24.06 4.91 29.04
N MET A 456 23.82 4.66 27.75
CA MET A 456 24.31 3.46 27.06
C MET A 456 25.77 3.57 26.62
N ASN A 457 26.25 4.76 26.22
CA ASN A 457 27.64 4.94 25.78
C ASN A 457 28.66 5.03 26.95
N ALA A 458 28.19 5.40 28.15
CA ALA A 458 29.01 5.34 29.38
C ALA A 458 29.22 3.91 29.90
N LYS A 459 28.37 2.95 29.50
CA LYS A 459 28.47 1.54 29.94
C LYS A 459 29.36 0.69 29.03
N THR A 460 29.59 1.11 27.79
CA THR A 460 30.48 0.44 26.82
C THR A 460 31.93 0.91 26.90
N THR A 461 32.22 2.08 27.49
CA THR A 461 33.59 2.57 27.71
C THR A 461 34.21 2.09 29.03
N ALA A 462 33.44 1.57 29.97
CA ALA A 462 33.95 1.03 31.25
C ALA A 462 34.36 -0.46 31.20
N ALA A 463 34.11 -1.18 30.09
CA ALA A 463 34.42 -2.60 29.97
C ALA A 463 35.72 -2.92 29.20
N ALA A 464 36.44 -1.90 28.71
CA ALA A 464 37.68 -2.08 27.93
C ALA A 464 38.97 -1.66 28.67
N ALA A 465 38.90 -1.29 29.96
CA ALA A 465 40.07 -0.88 30.73
C ALA A 465 40.02 -1.40 32.17
N ALA A 466 40.24 -2.69 32.37
CA ALA A 466 40.64 -3.24 33.68
C ALA A 466 41.21 -4.66 33.54
N GLY A 467 42.43 -4.78 33.02
CA GLY A 467 43.32 -5.90 33.29
C GLY A 467 44.44 -5.42 34.21
N GLY A 468 44.47 -5.89 35.47
CA GLY A 468 45.52 -5.50 36.42
C GLY A 468 45.21 -5.83 37.88
N THR A 469 45.54 -7.06 38.27
CA THR A 469 46.06 -7.52 39.57
C THR A 469 45.96 -6.61 40.80
N ALA A 470 45.34 -7.11 41.89
CA ALA A 470 46.00 -7.42 43.18
C ALA A 470 44.99 -7.57 44.33
N ALA A 471 45.30 -8.52 45.21
CA ALA A 471 44.52 -8.96 46.36
C ALA A 471 44.48 -7.97 47.54
N LYS A 472 43.40 -8.01 48.34
CA LYS A 472 43.42 -8.22 49.82
C LYS A 472 42.01 -8.17 50.45
N THR A 473 41.68 -9.23 51.19
CA THR A 473 41.07 -9.29 52.55
C THR A 473 40.37 -8.02 53.09
N THR A 474 39.18 -8.02 53.72
CA THR A 474 38.70 -8.87 54.84
C THR A 474 37.25 -8.49 55.25
N LYS A 475 36.51 -9.49 55.80
CA LYS A 475 35.49 -9.47 56.91
C LYS A 475 34.25 -8.55 56.82
N ALA A 476 33.04 -9.13 56.70
CA ALA A 476 32.11 -9.61 57.75
C ALA A 476 31.26 -8.46 58.38
N LYS A 477 29.92 -8.53 58.50
CA LYS A 477 29.11 -9.48 59.28
C LYS A 477 27.60 -9.22 59.04
N LYS A 478 26.79 -10.30 59.04
CA LYS A 478 25.49 -10.56 59.74
C LYS A 478 24.44 -9.44 59.82
N ALA A 479 23.12 -9.64 59.74
CA ALA A 479 22.15 -10.76 59.74
C ALA A 479 20.77 -10.10 59.38
N LYS A 480 19.58 -10.71 59.29
CA LYS A 480 18.99 -11.93 59.82
C LYS A 480 17.65 -12.20 59.09
N THR A 481 17.35 -13.50 58.99
CA THR A 481 16.19 -14.28 58.54
C THR A 481 14.76 -13.88 58.96
N THR A 482 13.76 -14.32 58.16
CA THR A 482 12.66 -15.29 58.51
C THR A 482 12.05 -15.86 57.20
N LYS A 483 12.18 -17.16 56.87
CA LYS A 483 11.32 -18.35 57.17
C LYS A 483 9.98 -18.33 56.37
N ALA A 484 9.70 -19.11 55.31
CA ALA A 484 9.77 -20.56 54.97
C ALA A 484 8.44 -21.32 55.15
N ALA A 485 8.06 -22.09 54.12
CA ALA A 485 7.20 -23.32 54.04
C ALA A 485 6.23 -23.23 52.83
N ALA A 486 5.94 -24.26 52.03
CA ALA A 486 6.42 -25.63 51.85
C ALA A 486 5.89 -26.17 50.51
N ALA A 487 6.62 -27.09 49.88
CA ALA A 487 6.16 -27.95 48.78
C ALA A 487 5.38 -29.18 49.33
N PRO A 488 4.80 -30.04 48.46
CA PRO A 488 5.52 -31.24 47.95
C PRO A 488 5.34 -31.46 46.43
N ALA A 489 6.38 -31.86 45.67
CA ALA A 489 6.85 -33.24 45.38
C ALA A 489 5.88 -34.04 44.48
N ALA A 490 6.25 -34.91 43.54
CA ALA A 490 7.47 -35.31 42.83
C ALA A 490 7.03 -36.38 41.80
N ALA A 491 7.71 -36.54 40.65
CA ALA A 491 7.88 -37.84 39.99
C ALA A 491 8.86 -37.74 38.79
N THR A 492 10.08 -38.20 39.04
CA THR A 492 11.12 -38.61 38.11
C THR A 492 10.75 -39.87 37.32
N LYS A 493 11.25 -39.98 36.06
CA LYS A 493 11.86 -41.22 35.56
C LYS A 493 13.07 -40.92 34.67
N THR A 494 14.15 -41.59 35.03
CA THR A 494 15.47 -41.67 34.40
C THR A 494 15.59 -43.00 33.67
N ALA A 495 16.37 -43.06 32.58
CA ALA A 495 17.28 -44.14 32.16
C ALA A 495 17.46 -44.08 30.63
N ALA A 496 18.58 -44.45 30.01
CA ALA A 496 19.97 -44.68 30.40
C ALA A 496 20.74 -44.89 29.08
N VAL A 497 22.04 -44.63 29.11
CA VAL A 497 23.02 -44.72 28.03
C VAL A 497 23.69 -46.10 28.02
N VAL A 498 23.93 -46.67 26.83
CA VAL A 498 25.06 -47.55 26.42
C VAL A 498 25.08 -47.48 24.87
N GLY A 499 26.15 -47.36 24.08
CA GLY A 499 27.60 -47.38 24.23
C GLY A 499 28.22 -47.85 22.88
N GLN A 500 29.47 -47.44 22.60
CA GLN A 500 30.37 -47.86 21.49
C GLN A 500 30.11 -47.20 20.11
N GLY A 501 31.07 -46.62 19.38
CA GLY A 501 32.53 -46.65 19.45
C GLY A 501 33.10 -47.18 18.12
N ALA A 502 33.40 -46.31 17.15
CA ALA A 502 34.30 -46.62 16.03
C ALA A 502 34.82 -45.33 15.37
N THR A 503 36.10 -45.05 15.61
CA THR A 503 36.94 -44.11 14.88
C THR A 503 37.26 -44.66 13.49
N GLN A 504 36.98 -43.89 12.43
CA GLN A 504 37.64 -44.05 11.13
C GLN A 504 38.26 -42.72 10.69
N THR A 505 39.57 -42.74 10.55
CA THR A 505 40.43 -41.70 9.98
C THR A 505 40.31 -41.70 8.46
N LEU A 506 39.94 -40.57 7.87
CA LEU A 506 39.98 -40.33 6.42
C LEU A 506 41.34 -39.74 6.00
N PRO A 507 41.90 -40.17 4.85
CA PRO A 507 43.22 -39.76 4.37
C PRO A 507 43.22 -38.35 3.74
N PRO A 508 44.39 -37.68 3.67
CA PRO A 508 44.51 -36.31 3.15
C PRO A 508 44.31 -36.24 1.63
N CYS A 509 43.50 -35.28 1.19
CA CYS A 509 43.25 -35.01 -0.22
C CYS A 509 44.41 -34.21 -0.82
N VAL A 510 45.06 -34.80 -1.84
CA VAL A 510 46.11 -34.19 -2.67
C VAL A 510 45.45 -33.38 -3.80
N PRO A 511 45.94 -32.17 -4.14
CA PRO A 511 45.39 -31.37 -5.24
C PRO A 511 45.75 -31.98 -6.60
N ALA A 512 44.75 -32.17 -7.46
CA ALA A 512 44.90 -32.58 -8.86
C ALA A 512 45.05 -31.34 -9.78
N PRO A 513 45.73 -31.48 -10.94
CA PRO A 513 46.42 -30.40 -11.64
C PRO A 513 45.54 -29.54 -12.56
N ALA A 514 46.05 -28.34 -12.86
CA ALA A 514 45.45 -27.35 -13.76
C ALA A 514 45.30 -27.87 -15.20
N ALA A 515 44.07 -27.83 -15.72
CA ALA A 515 43.77 -27.98 -17.14
C ALA A 515 43.76 -26.61 -17.82
N GLY A 516 44.45 -26.52 -18.95
CA GLY A 516 44.81 -25.29 -19.66
C GLY A 516 43.63 -24.46 -20.18
N GLY A 517 43.89 -23.16 -20.27
CA GLY A 517 42.97 -22.17 -20.82
C GLY A 517 42.79 -22.27 -22.33
N GLN A 518 41.55 -22.12 -22.77
CA GLN A 518 41.23 -21.56 -24.07
C GLN A 518 40.57 -20.19 -23.84
N ALA A 519 41.18 -19.16 -24.44
CA ALA A 519 40.66 -17.81 -24.44
C ALA A 519 39.40 -17.75 -25.33
N ALA A 520 38.25 -17.43 -24.74
CA ALA A 520 37.06 -17.06 -25.48
C ALA A 520 37.20 -15.60 -25.93
N THR A 521 37.13 -15.39 -27.25
CA THR A 521 37.09 -14.08 -27.89
C THR A 521 35.83 -13.31 -27.52
N ALA A 522 35.97 -12.00 -27.30
CA ALA A 522 34.86 -11.10 -26.98
C ALA A 522 33.83 -11.02 -28.13
N PRO A 523 32.51 -11.01 -27.84
CA PRO A 523 31.50 -10.82 -28.87
C PRO A 523 31.49 -9.37 -29.35
N ALA A 524 31.38 -9.20 -30.67
CA ALA A 524 31.31 -7.90 -31.34
C ALA A 524 30.07 -7.09 -30.92
N PRO A 525 30.12 -5.74 -30.97
CA PRO A 525 28.97 -4.88 -30.64
C PRO A 525 27.81 -5.12 -31.60
N ALA A 526 26.59 -5.23 -31.06
CA ALA A 526 25.37 -5.34 -31.85
C ALA A 526 25.12 -4.06 -32.66
N ALA A 527 24.78 -4.22 -33.94
CA ALA A 527 24.43 -3.13 -34.84
C ALA A 527 23.13 -2.41 -34.40
N PRO A 528 22.99 -1.09 -34.66
CA PRO A 528 21.77 -0.36 -34.33
C PRO A 528 20.59 -0.83 -35.19
N ALA A 529 19.40 -0.85 -34.58
CA ALA A 529 18.15 -1.20 -35.24
C ALA A 529 17.84 -0.27 -36.44
N PRO A 530 17.28 -0.79 -37.55
CA PRO A 530 16.93 0.01 -38.71
C PRO A 530 15.78 0.98 -38.41
N ALA A 531 15.84 2.18 -38.99
CA ALA A 531 14.79 3.18 -38.88
C ALA A 531 13.46 2.71 -39.52
N PRO A 532 12.28 3.10 -38.99
CA PRO A 532 10.99 2.69 -39.56
C PRO A 532 10.78 3.26 -40.97
N SER A 533 10.14 2.46 -41.82
CA SER A 533 9.82 2.80 -43.20
C SER A 533 8.71 3.86 -43.32
N THR A 534 8.71 4.58 -44.45
CA THR A 534 7.80 5.66 -44.85
C THR A 534 6.37 5.19 -45.17
N ALA A 535 5.64 4.64 -44.21
CA ALA A 535 4.19 4.49 -44.32
C ALA A 535 3.52 5.85 -44.05
N GLY A 536 2.55 6.25 -44.87
CA GLY A 536 1.80 7.51 -44.68
C GLY A 536 1.05 7.56 -43.35
N ALA A 537 0.62 8.77 -42.94
CA ALA A 537 -0.13 8.98 -41.69
C ALA A 537 -1.34 8.02 -41.59
N PRO A 538 -1.51 7.30 -40.46
CA PRO A 538 -2.59 6.33 -40.31
C PRO A 538 -3.96 7.02 -40.32
N THR A 539 -4.94 6.37 -40.94
CA THR A 539 -6.30 6.89 -41.06
C THR A 539 -7.13 6.48 -39.84
N TYR A 540 -7.63 7.46 -39.08
CA TYR A 540 -8.51 7.23 -37.93
C TYR A 540 -9.94 7.56 -38.32
N VAL A 541 -10.82 6.57 -38.29
CA VAL A 541 -12.25 6.76 -38.55
C VAL A 541 -13.03 6.48 -37.28
N MET A 542 -13.80 7.47 -36.82
CA MET A 542 -14.67 7.35 -35.65
C MET A 542 -16.13 7.47 -36.05
N THR A 543 -16.95 6.51 -35.66
CA THR A 543 -18.42 6.63 -35.69
C THR A 543 -18.90 6.98 -34.30
N LEU A 544 -19.69 8.03 -34.14
CA LEU A 544 -20.25 8.47 -32.86
C LEU A 544 -21.75 8.23 -32.81
N HIS A 545 -22.23 7.58 -31.76
CA HIS A 545 -23.65 7.38 -31.45
C HIS A 545 -24.00 8.09 -30.14
N ALA A 546 -24.77 9.17 -30.23
CA ALA A 546 -25.36 9.81 -29.07
C ALA A 546 -26.60 9.01 -28.61
N THR A 547 -26.73 8.78 -27.32
CA THR A 547 -27.88 8.10 -26.71
C THR A 547 -28.87 9.11 -26.15
N ASN A 548 -30.04 8.63 -25.72
CA ASN A 548 -31.08 9.46 -25.12
C ASN A 548 -30.51 10.33 -23.97
N CYS A 549 -30.97 11.57 -23.89
CA CYS A 549 -30.57 12.48 -22.83
C CYS A 549 -31.47 12.34 -21.58
N TRP A 550 -31.04 12.92 -20.46
CA TRP A 550 -31.88 13.09 -19.27
C TRP A 550 -31.43 14.26 -18.38
N GLY A 551 -32.33 14.71 -17.50
CA GLY A 551 -32.08 15.76 -16.51
C GLY A 551 -32.76 17.09 -16.84
N THR A 552 -33.03 17.88 -15.79
CA THR A 552 -33.67 19.22 -15.85
C THR A 552 -32.72 20.35 -15.38
N GLY A 553 -31.45 20.01 -15.13
CA GLY A 553 -30.29 20.90 -14.96
C GLY A 553 -29.27 20.55 -16.04
N PRO A 554 -27.93 20.61 -15.85
CA PRO A 554 -27.01 20.18 -16.89
C PRO A 554 -27.44 18.83 -17.46
N VAL A 555 -27.75 18.83 -18.76
CA VAL A 555 -28.34 17.69 -19.47
C VAL A 555 -27.27 16.62 -19.57
N ASN A 556 -27.62 15.42 -19.12
CA ASN A 556 -26.78 14.25 -19.27
C ASN A 556 -27.09 13.55 -20.58
N PHE A 557 -26.08 13.03 -21.25
CA PHE A 557 -26.23 12.24 -22.46
C PHE A 557 -25.08 11.25 -22.60
N GLY A 558 -25.37 10.04 -23.08
CA GLY A 558 -24.33 9.07 -23.36
C GLY A 558 -23.78 9.24 -24.78
N VAL A 559 -22.48 9.07 -24.93
CA VAL A 559 -21.79 8.98 -26.22
C VAL A 559 -21.12 7.61 -26.28
N ASN A 560 -21.45 6.83 -27.29
CA ASN A 560 -20.72 5.61 -27.65
C ASN A 560 -20.00 5.88 -28.96
N THR A 561 -18.75 5.47 -29.09
CA THR A 561 -18.06 5.56 -30.37
C THR A 561 -17.60 4.19 -30.86
N GLN A 562 -17.24 4.12 -32.13
CA GLN A 562 -16.50 3.02 -32.72
C GLN A 562 -15.34 3.62 -33.53
N ILE A 563 -14.10 3.35 -33.12
CA ILE A 563 -12.88 3.78 -33.80
C ILE A 563 -12.30 2.63 -34.61
N SER A 564 -11.85 2.94 -35.81
CA SER A 564 -10.95 2.10 -36.59
C SER A 564 -9.72 2.88 -37.04
N VAL A 565 -8.56 2.22 -37.06
CA VAL A 565 -7.30 2.70 -37.60
C VAL A 565 -6.98 1.89 -38.84
N ASN A 566 -6.92 2.52 -40.01
CA ASN A 566 -6.74 1.86 -41.30
C ASN A 566 -7.73 0.70 -41.54
N GLY A 567 -8.97 0.83 -41.05
CA GLY A 567 -10.05 -0.15 -41.24
C GLY A 567 -10.09 -1.30 -40.23
N VAL A 568 -9.22 -1.30 -39.22
CA VAL A 568 -9.17 -2.31 -38.15
C VAL A 568 -9.22 -1.65 -36.76
N ALA A 569 -9.50 -2.38 -35.69
CA ALA A 569 -9.53 -1.80 -34.34
C ALA A 569 -8.16 -1.20 -33.94
N PRO A 570 -8.11 -0.13 -33.13
CA PRO A 570 -6.86 0.45 -32.64
C PRO A 570 -6.04 -0.58 -31.85
N ALA A 571 -4.81 -0.85 -32.31
CA ALA A 571 -3.88 -1.77 -31.68
C ALA A 571 -2.49 -1.12 -31.57
N ASP A 572 -1.82 -1.32 -30.42
CA ASP A 572 -0.68 -0.53 -29.90
C ASP A 572 0.47 -0.40 -30.94
N ASP A 573 0.69 -1.43 -31.78
CA ASP A 573 1.91 -1.50 -32.60
C ASP A 573 1.70 -1.96 -34.06
N MET A 574 0.54 -2.53 -34.42
CA MET A 574 0.38 -3.20 -35.73
C MET A 574 -0.37 -2.40 -36.79
N ASN A 575 -1.21 -1.43 -36.39
CA ASN A 575 -2.19 -0.81 -37.31
C ASN A 575 -2.03 0.70 -37.47
N GLY A 576 -1.04 1.31 -36.82
CA GLY A 576 -0.82 2.76 -36.83
C GLY A 576 -0.65 3.39 -35.45
N GLY A 577 -0.77 2.64 -34.34
CA GLY A 577 -0.49 3.12 -32.98
C GLY A 577 -1.71 3.62 -32.19
N LEU A 578 -1.49 4.12 -30.98
CA LEU A 578 -2.49 4.87 -30.19
C LEU A 578 -2.38 6.36 -30.50
N ALA A 579 -3.49 7.09 -30.40
CA ALA A 579 -3.58 8.52 -30.66
C ALA A 579 -4.17 9.29 -29.49
N SER A 580 -3.69 10.52 -29.32
CA SER A 580 -4.38 11.58 -28.60
C SER A 580 -5.38 12.22 -29.57
N LEU A 581 -6.66 12.17 -29.20
CA LEU A 581 -7.79 12.62 -30.01
C LEU A 581 -8.52 13.75 -29.30
N HIS A 582 -8.90 14.77 -30.08
CA HIS A 582 -9.80 15.83 -29.65
C HIS A 582 -11.10 15.76 -30.46
N LEU A 583 -12.21 15.57 -29.75
CA LEU A 583 -13.55 15.49 -30.29
C LEU A 583 -14.33 16.76 -29.92
N THR A 584 -14.69 17.57 -30.92
CA THR A 584 -15.40 18.84 -30.73
C THR A 584 -16.88 18.67 -31.06
N PHE A 585 -17.76 18.96 -30.11
CA PHE A 585 -19.21 18.91 -30.30
C PHE A 585 -19.69 20.29 -30.78
N ASN A 586 -19.83 20.47 -32.09
CA ASN A 586 -20.01 21.80 -32.70
C ASN A 586 -21.35 22.47 -32.33
N ASP A 587 -22.36 21.67 -31.97
CA ASP A 587 -23.70 22.15 -31.61
C ASP A 587 -23.84 22.47 -30.12
N LEU A 588 -22.80 22.22 -29.31
CA LEU A 588 -22.77 22.49 -27.87
C LEU A 588 -21.75 23.59 -27.55
N ALA A 589 -22.03 24.41 -26.55
CA ALA A 589 -21.09 25.42 -26.06
C ALA A 589 -20.17 24.89 -24.95
N ASP A 590 -20.64 23.88 -24.22
CA ASP A 590 -19.92 23.24 -23.13
C ASP A 590 -20.21 21.75 -23.07
N ILE A 591 -19.22 20.97 -22.66
CA ILE A 591 -19.39 19.59 -22.21
C ILE A 591 -18.58 19.37 -20.93
N GLY A 592 -19.09 18.54 -20.05
CA GLY A 592 -18.42 18.04 -18.85
C GLY A 592 -18.46 16.53 -18.79
N ILE A 593 -17.51 15.91 -18.09
CA ILE A 593 -17.44 14.46 -17.94
C ILE A 593 -18.21 14.05 -16.68
N SER A 594 -19.18 13.15 -16.83
CA SER A 594 -19.82 12.44 -15.71
C SER A 594 -19.15 11.08 -15.50
N SER A 595 -18.99 10.32 -16.57
CA SER A 595 -18.22 9.07 -16.59
C SER A 595 -17.68 8.78 -17.99
N THR A 596 -16.63 7.97 -18.08
CA THR A 596 -16.06 7.51 -19.36
C THR A 596 -15.69 6.04 -19.28
N TRP A 597 -15.53 5.41 -20.44
CA TRP A 597 -14.96 4.08 -20.61
C TRP A 597 -14.09 4.07 -21.86
N ASN A 598 -13.07 3.22 -21.89
CA ASN A 598 -12.21 2.99 -23.04
C ASN A 598 -11.50 4.26 -23.57
N MET A 599 -11.27 5.24 -22.68
CA MET A 599 -10.63 6.54 -22.95
C MET A 599 -9.51 6.77 -21.94
N GLY A 600 -8.28 6.96 -22.43
CA GLY A 600 -7.14 7.35 -21.60
C GLY A 600 -7.16 8.85 -21.30
N ILE A 601 -6.97 9.22 -20.03
CA ILE A 601 -6.84 10.62 -19.56
C ILE A 601 -7.89 11.58 -20.15
N PRO A 602 -9.21 11.26 -20.06
CA PRO A 602 -10.23 12.09 -20.66
C PRO A 602 -10.36 13.42 -19.90
N THR A 603 -10.31 14.52 -20.63
CA THR A 603 -10.52 15.87 -20.11
C THR A 603 -11.46 16.64 -21.02
N THR A 604 -12.10 17.67 -20.48
CA THR A 604 -12.99 18.55 -21.25
C THR A 604 -12.58 19.99 -21.09
N SER A 605 -12.70 20.76 -22.16
CA SER A 605 -12.48 22.21 -22.17
C SER A 605 -13.45 22.85 -23.15
N GLY A 606 -14.42 23.62 -22.65
CA GLY A 606 -15.52 24.10 -23.48
C GLY A 606 -16.31 22.93 -24.06
N ASN A 607 -16.51 22.91 -25.37
CA ASN A 607 -17.19 21.84 -26.10
C ASN A 607 -16.26 20.76 -26.68
N VAL A 608 -15.01 20.70 -26.22
CA VAL A 608 -13.98 19.76 -26.69
C VAL A 608 -13.72 18.69 -25.64
N LEU A 609 -13.81 17.43 -26.06
CA LEU A 609 -13.38 16.26 -25.32
C LEU A 609 -12.00 15.82 -25.82
N MET A 610 -11.02 15.79 -24.94
CA MET A 610 -9.64 15.36 -25.23
C MET A 610 -9.40 14.02 -24.54
N PHE A 611 -8.91 13.02 -25.25
CA PHE A 611 -8.61 11.70 -24.69
C PHE A 611 -7.57 10.94 -25.53
N GLU A 612 -6.97 9.90 -24.95
CA GLU A 612 -6.09 8.97 -25.65
C GLU A 612 -6.85 7.68 -25.98
N THR A 613 -6.67 7.14 -27.20
CA THR A 613 -7.21 5.82 -27.55
C THR A 613 -6.50 4.74 -26.73
N GLU A 614 -7.23 3.74 -26.27
CA GLU A 614 -6.66 2.60 -25.54
C GLU A 614 -6.47 1.37 -26.45
N ASN A 615 -5.52 0.51 -26.10
CA ASN A 615 -5.18 -0.66 -26.93
C ASN A 615 -6.31 -1.69 -26.92
N ASP A 616 -6.69 -2.18 -28.09
CA ASP A 616 -7.77 -3.15 -28.31
C ASP A 616 -9.15 -2.69 -27.80
N GLN A 617 -9.33 -1.38 -27.64
CA GLN A 617 -10.59 -0.77 -27.20
C GLN A 617 -11.18 0.13 -28.30
N PRO A 618 -11.90 -0.43 -29.28
CA PRO A 618 -12.46 0.35 -30.37
C PRO A 618 -13.64 1.22 -29.94
N GLY A 619 -14.14 1.12 -28.70
CA GLY A 619 -15.36 1.80 -28.27
C GLY A 619 -15.21 2.82 -27.15
N PRO A 620 -14.37 3.88 -27.29
CA PRO A 620 -14.35 4.97 -26.33
C PRO A 620 -15.74 5.58 -26.19
N GLY A 621 -16.17 5.84 -24.97
CA GLY A 621 -17.44 6.51 -24.72
C GLY A 621 -17.55 7.06 -23.31
N GLY A 622 -18.71 7.60 -22.99
CA GLY A 622 -18.97 8.17 -21.68
C GLY A 622 -20.38 8.69 -21.51
N ILE A 623 -20.68 9.09 -20.28
CA ILE A 623 -21.80 9.97 -19.96
C ILE A 623 -21.22 11.38 -19.81
N PHE A 624 -21.77 12.29 -20.59
CA PHE A 624 -21.37 13.69 -20.63
C PHE A 624 -22.50 14.57 -20.12
N THR A 625 -22.15 15.75 -19.65
CA THR A 625 -23.08 16.78 -19.16
C THR A 625 -22.91 18.04 -19.99
N THR A 626 -23.98 18.80 -20.20
CA THR A 626 -23.90 20.12 -20.86
C THR A 626 -24.95 21.06 -20.29
N ASN A 627 -24.62 22.35 -20.16
CA ASN A 627 -25.57 23.40 -19.81
C ASN A 627 -26.17 24.06 -21.07
N SER A 628 -25.60 23.78 -22.24
CA SER A 628 -25.99 24.41 -23.51
C SER A 628 -27.11 23.69 -24.26
N ALA A 629 -27.68 22.62 -23.71
CA ALA A 629 -28.80 21.89 -24.29
C ALA A 629 -29.93 21.66 -23.30
N THR A 630 -31.11 21.35 -23.84
CA THR A 630 -32.30 20.92 -23.10
C THR A 630 -32.63 19.47 -23.46
N CYS A 631 -33.31 18.76 -22.57
CA CYS A 631 -33.73 17.39 -22.80
C CYS A 631 -35.24 17.23 -22.61
N GLU A 632 -35.96 16.90 -23.68
CA GLU A 632 -37.40 16.66 -23.65
C GLU A 632 -37.72 15.27 -24.19
N ASN A 633 -38.40 14.45 -23.40
CA ASN A 633 -38.76 13.06 -23.76
C ASN A 633 -37.55 12.19 -24.23
N GLY A 634 -36.36 12.44 -23.66
CA GLY A 634 -35.13 11.74 -24.01
C GLY A 634 -34.43 12.27 -25.27
N VAL A 635 -34.96 13.34 -25.88
CA VAL A 635 -34.42 13.98 -27.08
C VAL A 635 -33.73 15.29 -26.70
N MET A 636 -32.48 15.46 -27.16
CA MET A 636 -31.68 16.64 -26.89
C MET A 636 -31.99 17.76 -27.88
N SER A 637 -32.07 19.00 -27.40
CA SER A 637 -32.21 20.21 -28.21
C SER A 637 -31.21 21.29 -27.76
N PRO A 638 -30.23 21.69 -28.61
CA PRO A 638 -30.03 21.21 -29.99
C PRO A 638 -29.56 19.74 -30.01
N ALA A 639 -29.93 19.02 -31.07
CA ALA A 639 -29.43 17.67 -31.29
C ALA A 639 -27.95 17.72 -31.72
N ILE A 640 -27.15 16.74 -31.30
CA ILE A 640 -25.75 16.62 -31.70
C ILE A 640 -25.72 16.11 -33.14
N MET A 641 -25.60 17.02 -34.09
CA MET A 641 -25.65 16.73 -35.54
C MET A 641 -24.28 16.92 -36.19
N SER A 642 -23.36 17.66 -35.56
CA SER A 642 -22.05 17.99 -36.09
C SER A 642 -20.95 17.79 -35.05
N VAL A 643 -19.96 16.99 -35.41
CA VAL A 643 -18.78 16.69 -34.58
C VAL A 643 -17.53 16.78 -35.44
N THR A 644 -16.42 17.27 -34.87
CA THR A 644 -15.12 17.31 -35.54
C THR A 644 -14.08 16.54 -34.74
N LEU A 645 -13.27 15.73 -35.42
CA LEU A 645 -12.20 14.94 -34.83
C LEU A 645 -10.85 15.45 -35.31
N THR A 646 -9.95 15.72 -34.37
CA THR A 646 -8.53 16.01 -34.63
C THR A 646 -7.65 15.17 -33.71
N GLY A 647 -6.34 15.11 -33.96
CA GLY A 647 -5.44 14.37 -33.09
C GLY A 647 -4.08 14.08 -33.71
N GLN A 648 -3.28 13.30 -32.99
CA GLN A 648 -2.00 12.76 -33.44
C GLN A 648 -1.69 11.47 -32.67
N LEU A 649 -0.80 10.63 -33.18
CA LEU A 649 -0.30 9.48 -32.44
C LEU A 649 0.36 9.92 -31.13
N LEU A 650 0.37 9.06 -30.11
CA LEU A 650 1.10 9.30 -28.87
C LEU A 650 2.62 9.42 -29.10
N SER A 651 3.12 8.90 -30.22
CA SER A 651 4.48 9.12 -30.71
C SER A 651 4.72 10.53 -31.30
N GLY A 652 3.68 11.35 -31.44
CA GLY A 652 3.73 12.69 -32.04
C GLY A 652 3.58 12.71 -33.56
N VAL A 653 3.33 11.56 -34.21
CA VAL A 653 3.12 11.47 -35.66
C VAL A 653 1.70 11.91 -36.02
N ALA A 654 1.55 12.67 -37.09
CA ALA A 654 0.23 13.11 -37.58
C ALA A 654 -0.66 11.91 -37.98
N ILE A 655 -1.97 12.05 -37.80
CA ILE A 655 -2.99 11.10 -38.25
C ILE A 655 -3.88 11.75 -39.32
N ASN A 656 -4.63 10.94 -40.06
CA ASN A 656 -5.70 11.40 -40.95
C ASN A 656 -7.05 11.11 -40.28
N PRO A 657 -7.62 12.03 -39.46
CA PRO A 657 -8.84 11.78 -38.70
C PRO A 657 -10.10 12.01 -39.55
N SER A 658 -11.12 11.21 -39.31
CA SER A 658 -12.46 11.33 -39.87
C SER A 658 -13.49 10.92 -38.82
N VAL A 659 -14.61 11.62 -38.76
CA VAL A 659 -15.71 11.30 -37.84
C VAL A 659 -17.05 11.38 -38.54
N THR A 660 -17.95 10.46 -38.20
CA THR A 660 -19.35 10.45 -38.62
C THR A 660 -20.25 10.35 -37.40
N VAL A 661 -21.37 11.06 -37.40
CA VAL A 661 -22.42 10.91 -36.39
C VAL A 661 -23.42 9.89 -36.91
N GLY A 662 -23.54 8.76 -36.21
CA GLY A 662 -24.53 7.74 -36.46
C GLY A 662 -25.86 8.10 -35.80
N ASN A 663 -26.96 7.76 -36.48
CA ASN A 663 -28.32 7.89 -35.95
C ASN A 663 -28.61 6.88 -34.84
#